data_AF-F0XPP3-F1
#
_entry.id   AF-F0XPP3-F1
#
_cell.length_a   1.000
_cell.length_b   1.000
_cell.length_c   1.000
_cell.angle_alpha   90.00
_cell.angle_beta   90.00
_cell.angle_gamma   90.00
#
_symmetry.space_group_name_H-M   'P 1'
#
loop_
_entity.id
_entity.type
_entity.pdbx_description
1 polymer ?
#
loop_
_entity_poly.entity_id
_entity_poly.type
_entity_poly.pdbx_seq_one_letter_code
_entity_poly.pdbx_strand_id
1 'polypeptide(L)'
;MDAHFVTVPDGSLSPSSTADALTLRATACAILLGFGVCLANMYFGLQAGMVNAMPMQSALLGFALFRSIQHRLRTPLSPMETTVMEIVSGALGLAPFTTGFTSFIPALEFLTTPDEHGPATRFSTGQLLLWSTAMCGLGIVSGAPFRNLFIKRERLRYPSATATATLIGVLFRREDIVARAGPSETDNNTTVSVATASVPLVSHPDLDSNQPAIAALLWSLAGSFVFCVPIFGTPAARDWFWAFDLSPAYIGYGIIIGPTINVYMLLGAVIGWGILSPVAKNNGWAPGPVGDWETGSRGWILWTGMGLILGDTFIGLSWTGVWPLLSLLLSHTRQTLSRRLTEEEAPLILNDPDLHVHVLSSSGIGTRTADPADDDWADSSLVTNVLLLWAASGIVILFLVSVLVAFQDLVPVLATLVAAAFLPLAGVISMRSLGETDNGAGLAIGRLAQFMIALLVRPSSQHYTTANLLLGGAIESGASQASQHMGGLKTAYMTQTPPRAVFYGQMIGSYAGALAATGLYRMYTSTNTIPSEEFGVPDAHLYMVASRFIRQQGLPPGAMGFTVGAFVLGAVMSMLRILGSKYWWRRFVPSGVAVAIGMHIMPAITLPRVAMIRRIVAREARVKHGDLHNGFRMDRYTLRLDTNFVPGRQAPGDLGSEIGPVQLEDGSTVDGGHVLMRGQWNVAFDRRLVAAARPEDIWVSKNRHSGFWGGTGIEAALKSRGIRTLFFSGANMDQCVATSAIDAYAHGWDCLLLSDACATTSPDFARQCVEFECAVGWGFVLTCQQLADGIDNIQTAVPDF
;
A
#
# COMPACT_ATOMS: atom_id res chain seq x y z
N MET A 1 3.25 -35.79 17.29
CA MET A 1 3.69 -35.79 15.88
C MET A 1 3.99 -34.34 15.54
N ASP A 2 5.25 -33.96 15.78
CA ASP A 2 5.74 -32.60 15.70
C ASP A 2 5.85 -32.16 14.25
N ALA A 3 4.98 -31.26 13.82
CA ALA A 3 5.17 -30.55 12.57
C ALA A 3 6.32 -29.57 12.75
N HIS A 4 7.54 -30.03 12.42
CA HIS A 4 8.70 -29.18 12.28
C HIS A 4 8.34 -27.97 11.41
N PHE A 5 8.33 -26.78 12.02
CA PHE A 5 8.40 -25.54 11.29
C PHE A 5 9.71 -25.56 10.52
N VAL A 6 9.64 -25.75 9.21
CA VAL A 6 10.82 -25.58 8.34
C VAL A 6 11.09 -24.08 8.28
N THR A 7 11.80 -23.57 9.29
CA THR A 7 12.62 -22.38 9.15
C THR A 7 13.58 -22.64 8.00
N VAL A 8 13.43 -21.89 6.92
CA VAL A 8 14.43 -21.87 5.84
C VAL A 8 15.77 -21.51 6.51
N PRO A 9 16.85 -22.31 6.36
CA PRO A 9 18.13 -22.00 6.98
C PRO A 9 18.66 -20.65 6.49
N ASP A 10 19.10 -19.80 7.41
CA ASP A 10 19.65 -18.46 7.19
C ASP A 10 21.04 -18.43 6.47
N GLY A 11 21.28 -19.32 5.50
CA GLY A 11 22.65 -19.52 5.01
C GLY A 11 22.90 -19.92 3.55
N SER A 12 21.90 -20.00 2.66
CA SER A 12 22.19 -20.49 1.29
C SER A 12 21.27 -20.03 0.16
N LEU A 13 21.02 -18.73 0.02
CA LEU A 13 20.57 -18.18 -1.27
C LEU A 13 21.30 -16.87 -1.56
N SER A 14 22.48 -17.00 -2.18
CA SER A 14 22.93 -16.05 -3.19
C SER A 14 21.84 -15.90 -4.28
N PRO A 15 21.83 -14.85 -5.11
CA PRO A 15 20.62 -14.28 -5.70
C PRO A 15 19.73 -15.35 -6.32
N SER A 16 18.59 -15.60 -5.66
CA SER A 16 17.62 -16.66 -6.00
C SER A 16 17.22 -16.55 -7.47
N SER A 17 17.26 -17.65 -8.19
CA SER A 17 17.05 -17.65 -9.63
C SER A 17 15.59 -17.31 -9.98
N THR A 18 15.33 -16.85 -11.21
CA THR A 18 13.95 -16.65 -11.70
C THR A 18 13.11 -17.92 -11.60
N ALA A 19 13.73 -19.10 -11.72
CA ALA A 19 13.07 -20.39 -11.61
C ALA A 19 12.59 -20.70 -10.18
N ASP A 20 13.26 -20.16 -9.16
CA ASP A 20 12.90 -20.37 -7.75
C ASP A 20 11.67 -19.56 -7.34
N ALA A 21 11.41 -18.44 -8.03
CA ALA A 21 10.25 -17.60 -7.82
C ALA A 21 9.05 -17.98 -8.72
N LEU A 22 9.29 -18.22 -10.02
CA LEU A 22 8.25 -18.54 -11.00
C LEU A 22 8.04 -20.05 -11.13
N THR A 23 7.58 -20.68 -10.05
CA THR A 23 7.34 -22.13 -10.05
C THR A 23 6.01 -22.48 -10.73
N LEU A 24 5.92 -23.69 -11.30
CA LEU A 24 4.69 -24.17 -11.95
C LEU A 24 3.51 -24.22 -10.99
N ARG A 25 3.73 -24.64 -9.73
CA ARG A 25 2.68 -24.71 -8.70
C ARG A 25 2.14 -23.32 -8.34
N ALA A 26 3.03 -22.34 -8.15
CA ALA A 26 2.65 -20.98 -7.82
C ALA A 26 1.88 -20.36 -9.00
N THR A 27 2.39 -20.54 -10.21
CA THR A 27 1.74 -20.04 -11.45
C THR A 27 0.35 -20.66 -11.66
N ALA A 28 0.20 -21.98 -11.51
CA ALA A 28 -1.09 -22.64 -11.66
C ALA A 28 -2.11 -22.17 -10.61
N CYS A 29 -1.69 -22.05 -9.35
CA CYS A 29 -2.55 -21.52 -8.29
C CYS A 29 -2.93 -20.05 -8.56
N ALA A 30 -1.99 -19.24 -9.03
CA ALA A 30 -2.23 -17.85 -9.36
C ALA A 30 -3.20 -17.67 -10.54
N ILE A 31 -3.14 -18.53 -11.54
CA ILE A 31 -4.11 -18.54 -12.65
C ILE A 31 -5.51 -18.88 -12.14
N LEU A 32 -5.66 -19.86 -11.26
CA LEU A 32 -6.95 -20.22 -10.67
C LEU A 32 -7.54 -19.07 -9.84
N LEU A 33 -6.73 -18.48 -8.95
CA LEU A 33 -7.13 -17.33 -8.14
C LEU A 33 -7.47 -16.12 -9.03
N GLY A 34 -6.60 -15.83 -10.01
CA GLY A 34 -6.79 -14.76 -10.97
C GLY A 34 -8.07 -14.92 -11.78
N PHE A 35 -8.42 -16.13 -12.22
CA PHE A 35 -9.66 -16.39 -12.95
C PHE A 35 -10.90 -16.04 -12.11
N GLY A 36 -10.89 -16.39 -10.81
CA GLY A 36 -11.95 -15.98 -9.88
C GLY A 36 -12.08 -14.45 -9.75
N VAL A 37 -10.95 -13.75 -9.64
CA VAL A 37 -10.91 -12.28 -9.61
C VAL A 37 -11.38 -11.68 -10.94
N CYS A 38 -11.02 -12.28 -12.07
CA CYS A 38 -11.42 -11.86 -13.41
C CYS A 38 -12.94 -11.99 -13.61
N LEU A 39 -13.54 -13.10 -13.13
CA LEU A 39 -14.99 -13.28 -13.12
C LEU A 39 -15.69 -12.17 -12.32
N ALA A 40 -15.20 -11.89 -11.11
CA ALA A 40 -15.76 -10.83 -10.26
C ALA A 40 -15.59 -9.44 -10.89
N ASN A 41 -14.42 -9.12 -11.41
CA ASN A 41 -14.15 -7.83 -12.07
C ASN A 41 -14.94 -7.66 -13.36
N MET A 42 -15.25 -8.72 -14.10
CA MET A 42 -16.16 -8.63 -15.25
C MET A 42 -17.57 -8.25 -14.80
N TYR A 43 -18.09 -8.91 -13.76
CA TYR A 43 -19.41 -8.62 -13.20
C TYR A 43 -19.50 -7.19 -12.66
N PHE A 44 -18.62 -6.80 -11.72
CA PHE A 44 -18.63 -5.47 -11.12
C PHE A 44 -18.23 -4.37 -12.09
N GLY A 45 -17.40 -4.68 -13.09
CA GLY A 45 -17.07 -3.75 -14.16
C GLY A 45 -18.29 -3.41 -15.02
N LEU A 46 -19.04 -4.42 -15.48
CA LEU A 46 -20.25 -4.20 -16.28
C LEU A 46 -21.41 -3.59 -15.47
N GLN A 47 -21.54 -3.94 -14.19
CA GLN A 47 -22.62 -3.45 -13.33
C GLN A 47 -22.32 -2.04 -12.78
N ALA A 48 -21.13 -1.84 -12.22
CA ALA A 48 -20.79 -0.67 -11.42
C ALA A 48 -19.60 0.16 -11.96
N GLY A 49 -18.92 -0.28 -13.03
CA GLY A 49 -17.74 0.41 -13.58
C GLY A 49 -16.54 0.33 -12.64
N MET A 50 -16.41 -0.78 -11.91
CA MET A 50 -15.40 -0.90 -10.87
C MET A 50 -14.68 -2.23 -10.94
N VAL A 51 -13.35 -2.13 -10.88
CA VAL A 51 -12.43 -3.25 -10.97
C VAL A 51 -11.29 -3.03 -9.97
N ASN A 52 -10.65 -4.10 -9.51
CA ASN A 52 -9.46 -4.01 -8.67
C ASN A 52 -8.53 -5.20 -8.93
N ALA A 53 -7.22 -4.97 -8.93
CA ALA A 53 -6.22 -6.02 -9.11
C ALA A 53 -6.13 -6.99 -7.91
N MET A 54 -6.57 -6.56 -6.72
CA MET A 54 -6.63 -7.38 -5.49
C MET A 54 -5.33 -8.15 -5.13
N PRO A 55 -4.13 -7.54 -5.19
CA PRO A 55 -2.85 -8.26 -5.00
C PRO A 55 -2.71 -8.82 -3.57
N MET A 56 -3.10 -8.06 -2.55
CA MET A 56 -3.03 -8.48 -1.15
C MET A 56 -3.91 -9.70 -0.87
N GLN A 57 -5.12 -9.73 -1.44
CA GLN A 57 -6.07 -10.81 -1.30
C GLN A 57 -5.55 -12.08 -2.00
N SER A 58 -4.98 -11.93 -3.21
CA SER A 58 -4.36 -13.05 -3.92
C SER A 58 -3.16 -13.63 -3.17
N ALA A 59 -2.31 -12.79 -2.55
CA ALA A 59 -1.22 -13.24 -1.69
C ALA A 59 -1.73 -14.03 -0.48
N LEU A 60 -2.75 -13.51 0.22
CA LEU A 60 -3.33 -14.14 1.40
C LEU A 60 -4.01 -15.48 1.08
N LEU A 61 -4.86 -15.50 0.05
CA LEU A 61 -5.57 -16.71 -0.38
C LEU A 61 -4.60 -17.75 -0.91
N GLY A 62 -3.60 -17.33 -1.68
CA GLY A 62 -2.51 -18.18 -2.14
C GLY A 62 -1.78 -18.86 -1.00
N PHE A 63 -1.34 -18.06 -0.02
CA PHE A 63 -0.70 -18.58 1.19
C PHE A 63 -1.60 -19.55 1.96
N ALA A 64 -2.88 -19.21 2.17
CA ALA A 64 -3.82 -20.05 2.90
C ALA A 64 -4.06 -21.40 2.20
N LEU A 65 -4.20 -21.40 0.86
CA LEU A 65 -4.36 -22.62 0.06
C LEU A 65 -3.15 -23.53 0.21
N PHE A 66 -1.94 -23.02 -0.01
CA PHE A 66 -0.71 -23.82 0.11
C PHE A 66 -0.44 -24.27 1.54
N ARG A 67 -0.79 -23.46 2.54
CA ARG A 67 -0.71 -23.83 3.95
C ARG A 67 -1.65 -24.98 4.29
N SER A 68 -2.87 -25.01 3.72
CA SER A 68 -3.82 -26.11 3.94
C SER A 68 -3.34 -27.46 3.39
N ILE A 69 -2.50 -27.44 2.36
CA ILE A 69 -1.92 -28.64 1.74
C ILE A 69 -0.43 -28.82 2.07
N GLN A 70 0.11 -28.08 3.04
CA GLN A 70 1.54 -28.05 3.33
C GLN A 70 2.14 -29.44 3.59
N HIS A 71 1.39 -30.32 4.25
CA HIS A 71 1.79 -31.71 4.54
C HIS A 71 1.97 -32.57 3.29
N ARG A 72 1.41 -32.15 2.15
CA ARG A 72 1.51 -32.85 0.86
C ARG A 72 2.54 -32.22 -0.08
N LEU A 73 3.11 -31.06 0.27
CA LEU A 73 4.08 -30.36 -0.56
C LEU A 73 5.49 -30.91 -0.29
N ARG A 74 6.24 -31.17 -1.37
CA ARG A 74 7.66 -31.59 -1.26
C ARG A 74 8.58 -30.47 -0.76
N THR A 75 8.25 -29.23 -1.08
CA THR A 75 9.00 -28.03 -0.68
C THR A 75 8.04 -27.01 -0.05
N PRO A 76 8.44 -26.27 0.99
CA PRO A 76 7.60 -25.22 1.57
C PRO A 76 7.34 -24.11 0.55
N LEU A 77 6.22 -23.40 0.69
CA LEU A 77 5.95 -22.20 -0.10
C LEU A 77 6.95 -21.10 0.29
N SER A 78 7.46 -20.34 -0.68
CA SER A 78 8.36 -19.21 -0.41
C SER A 78 7.64 -17.84 -0.46
N PRO A 79 8.20 -16.80 0.19
CA PRO A 79 7.74 -15.42 0.02
C PRO A 79 7.78 -14.96 -1.45
N MET A 80 8.77 -15.44 -2.23
CA MET A 80 8.93 -15.10 -3.63
C MET A 80 7.86 -15.73 -4.51
N GLU A 81 7.52 -17.00 -4.27
CA GLU A 81 6.39 -17.66 -4.95
C GLU A 81 5.08 -16.93 -4.65
N THR A 82 4.86 -16.51 -3.40
CA THR A 82 3.66 -15.73 -3.01
C THR A 82 3.62 -14.36 -3.69
N THR A 83 4.78 -13.72 -3.86
CA THR A 83 4.90 -12.46 -4.60
C THR A 83 4.56 -12.67 -6.08
N VAL A 84 5.08 -13.72 -6.71
CA VAL A 84 4.73 -14.05 -8.10
C VAL A 84 3.25 -14.41 -8.23
N MET A 85 2.67 -15.08 -7.25
CA MET A 85 1.25 -15.40 -7.25
C MET A 85 0.35 -14.17 -7.28
N GLU A 86 0.64 -13.16 -6.45
CA GLU A 86 -0.13 -11.91 -6.50
C GLU A 86 0.03 -11.18 -7.84
N ILE A 87 1.24 -11.16 -8.41
CA ILE A 87 1.50 -10.51 -9.70
C ILE A 87 0.71 -11.17 -10.83
N VAL A 88 0.83 -12.50 -10.97
CA VAL A 88 0.14 -13.27 -12.02
C VAL A 88 -1.38 -13.17 -11.84
N SER A 89 -1.86 -13.35 -10.61
CA SER A 89 -3.29 -13.31 -10.29
C SER A 89 -3.89 -11.93 -10.51
N GLY A 90 -3.20 -10.87 -10.08
CA GLY A 90 -3.65 -9.50 -10.25
C GLY A 90 -3.65 -9.04 -11.70
N ALA A 91 -2.68 -9.48 -12.51
CA ALA A 91 -2.64 -9.18 -13.95
C ALA A 91 -3.79 -9.88 -14.71
N LEU A 92 -4.06 -11.15 -14.37
CA LEU A 92 -5.19 -11.90 -14.94
C LEU A 92 -6.52 -11.30 -14.48
N GLY A 93 -6.65 -11.02 -13.19
CA GLY A 93 -7.85 -10.48 -12.57
C GLY A 93 -8.26 -9.12 -13.13
N LEU A 94 -7.31 -8.25 -13.46
CA LEU A 94 -7.57 -6.91 -14.02
C LEU A 94 -7.84 -6.93 -15.54
N ALA A 95 -7.70 -8.07 -16.20
CA ALA A 95 -7.86 -8.17 -17.65
C ALA A 95 -9.16 -7.57 -18.23
N PRO A 96 -10.36 -7.73 -17.61
CA PRO A 96 -11.61 -7.14 -18.10
C PRO A 96 -11.55 -5.61 -18.27
N PHE A 97 -10.71 -4.94 -17.48
CA PHE A 97 -10.46 -3.51 -17.57
C PHE A 97 -9.39 -3.19 -18.60
N THR A 98 -8.23 -3.86 -18.53
CA THR A 98 -7.10 -3.55 -19.42
C THR A 98 -7.38 -3.89 -20.88
N THR A 99 -8.33 -4.80 -21.16
CA THR A 99 -8.81 -5.09 -22.53
C THR A 99 -9.98 -4.18 -22.95
N GLY A 100 -10.57 -3.42 -22.03
CA GLY A 100 -11.70 -2.52 -22.30
C GLY A 100 -13.08 -3.15 -22.31
N PHE A 101 -13.21 -4.43 -21.92
CA PHE A 101 -14.48 -5.16 -21.95
C PHE A 101 -15.52 -4.67 -20.92
N THR A 102 -15.10 -3.82 -20.00
CA THR A 102 -15.98 -3.19 -19.00
C THR A 102 -16.24 -1.71 -19.29
N SER A 103 -15.56 -1.12 -20.30
CA SER A 103 -15.56 0.32 -20.56
C SER A 103 -15.79 0.64 -22.04
N PHE A 104 -14.74 0.81 -22.84
CA PHE A 104 -14.84 1.34 -24.20
C PHE A 104 -15.32 0.32 -25.25
N ILE A 105 -15.15 -1.00 -25.04
CA ILE A 105 -15.69 -2.02 -25.95
C ILE A 105 -17.23 -2.09 -25.86
N PRO A 106 -17.85 -2.16 -24.66
CA PRO A 106 -19.30 -2.01 -24.55
C PRO A 106 -19.81 -0.67 -25.10
N ALA A 107 -19.05 0.42 -24.95
CA ALA A 107 -19.42 1.70 -25.53
C ALA A 107 -19.56 1.62 -27.05
N LEU A 108 -18.62 0.93 -27.72
CA LEU A 108 -18.63 0.69 -29.15
C LEU A 108 -19.71 -0.30 -29.60
N GLU A 109 -19.98 -1.36 -28.84
CA GLU A 109 -20.95 -2.40 -29.26
C GLU A 109 -22.40 -2.04 -28.95
N PHE A 110 -22.66 -1.21 -27.92
CA PHE A 110 -24.00 -0.99 -27.39
C PHE A 110 -24.46 0.46 -27.31
N LEU A 111 -23.55 1.44 -27.27
CA LEU A 111 -23.90 2.85 -27.01
C LEU A 111 -23.73 3.78 -28.21
N THR A 112 -23.03 3.35 -29.27
CA THR A 112 -22.86 4.14 -30.49
C THR A 112 -24.15 4.18 -31.30
N THR A 113 -24.51 5.35 -31.81
CA THR A 113 -25.66 5.54 -32.70
C THR A 113 -25.27 5.41 -34.19
N PRO A 114 -26.23 5.24 -35.12
CA PRO A 114 -25.95 5.14 -36.55
C PRO A 114 -25.23 6.37 -37.14
N ASP A 115 -25.50 7.57 -36.62
CA ASP A 115 -24.81 8.82 -37.00
C ASP A 115 -23.38 8.91 -36.46
N GLU A 116 -23.07 8.17 -35.40
CA GLU A 116 -21.72 8.00 -34.86
C GLU A 116 -20.93 6.92 -35.60
N HIS A 117 -21.54 6.28 -36.61
CA HIS A 117 -20.95 5.24 -37.47
C HIS A 117 -20.24 4.14 -36.66
N GLY A 118 -20.90 3.70 -35.58
CA GLY A 118 -20.49 2.55 -34.82
C GLY A 118 -20.40 1.27 -35.68
N PRO A 119 -19.75 0.22 -35.17
CA PRO A 119 -19.61 -1.04 -35.89
C PRO A 119 -20.98 -1.58 -36.30
N ALA A 120 -21.16 -1.88 -37.60
CA ALA A 120 -22.45 -2.31 -38.17
C ALA A 120 -22.98 -3.62 -37.56
N THR A 121 -22.07 -4.44 -37.04
CA THR A 121 -22.35 -5.67 -36.29
C THR A 121 -21.45 -5.72 -35.07
N ARG A 122 -21.88 -6.41 -34.01
CA ARG A 122 -21.02 -6.74 -32.87
C ARG A 122 -19.71 -7.38 -33.36
N PHE A 123 -18.62 -7.13 -32.66
CA PHE A 123 -17.33 -7.73 -33.03
C PHE A 123 -17.45 -9.25 -32.96
N SER A 124 -16.60 -9.98 -33.66
CA SER A 124 -16.49 -11.44 -33.54
C SER A 124 -15.61 -11.82 -32.34
N THR A 125 -15.72 -13.06 -31.85
CA THR A 125 -14.84 -13.54 -30.77
C THR A 125 -13.36 -13.51 -31.18
N GLY A 126 -13.05 -13.80 -32.45
CA GLY A 126 -11.69 -13.71 -32.98
C GLY A 126 -11.13 -12.29 -32.96
N GLN A 127 -11.95 -11.28 -33.29
CA GLN A 127 -11.54 -9.87 -33.22
C GLN A 127 -11.28 -9.41 -31.79
N LEU A 128 -12.16 -9.76 -30.84
CA LEU A 128 -11.95 -9.44 -29.42
C LEU A 128 -10.73 -10.16 -28.82
N LEU A 129 -10.48 -11.39 -29.26
CA LEU A 129 -9.31 -12.15 -28.84
C LEU A 129 -8.01 -11.54 -29.37
N LEU A 130 -7.99 -11.14 -30.65
CA LEU A 130 -6.85 -10.46 -31.25
C LEU A 130 -6.58 -9.14 -30.53
N TRP A 131 -7.63 -8.35 -30.29
CA TRP A 131 -7.56 -7.09 -29.53
C TRP A 131 -7.03 -7.27 -28.12
N SER A 132 -7.64 -8.16 -27.34
CA SER A 132 -7.22 -8.39 -25.95
C SER A 132 -5.77 -8.87 -25.86
N THR A 133 -5.35 -9.74 -26.78
CA THR A 133 -3.96 -10.23 -26.87
C THR A 133 -2.99 -9.12 -27.24
N ALA A 134 -3.40 -8.19 -28.11
CA ALA A 134 -2.59 -7.04 -28.51
C ALA A 134 -2.46 -5.99 -27.40
N MET A 135 -3.46 -5.90 -26.53
CA MET A 135 -3.43 -5.03 -25.35
C MET A 135 -2.50 -5.55 -24.25
N CYS A 136 -2.17 -6.85 -24.25
CA CYS A 136 -1.25 -7.44 -23.29
C CYS A 136 0.16 -6.86 -23.45
N GLY A 137 0.72 -6.36 -22.36
CA GLY A 137 2.13 -5.99 -22.31
C GLY A 137 2.45 -4.58 -22.79
N LEU A 138 1.50 -3.83 -23.39
CA LEU A 138 1.73 -2.43 -23.79
C LEU A 138 2.27 -1.59 -22.63
N GLY A 139 1.64 -1.70 -21.45
CA GLY A 139 2.11 -1.03 -20.24
C GLY A 139 3.31 -1.69 -19.57
N ILE A 140 3.41 -3.02 -19.64
CA ILE A 140 4.47 -3.79 -18.99
C ILE A 140 5.84 -3.41 -19.59
N VAL A 141 5.96 -3.44 -20.93
CA VAL A 141 7.22 -3.12 -21.59
C VAL A 141 7.53 -1.63 -21.55
N SER A 142 6.50 -0.78 -21.55
CA SER A 142 6.66 0.67 -21.36
C SER A 142 7.12 1.03 -19.95
N GLY A 143 6.68 0.29 -18.93
CA GLY A 143 7.02 0.54 -17.52
C GLY A 143 8.36 -0.04 -17.08
N ALA A 144 8.77 -1.17 -17.65
CA ALA A 144 9.98 -1.92 -17.28
C ALA A 144 11.27 -1.06 -17.17
N PRO A 145 11.59 -0.13 -18.09
CA PRO A 145 12.79 0.70 -18.00
C PRO A 145 12.83 1.65 -16.79
N PHE A 146 11.68 1.97 -16.21
CA PHE A 146 11.55 2.98 -15.15
C PHE A 146 11.76 2.43 -13.74
N ARG A 147 12.07 1.12 -13.57
CA ARG A 147 12.39 0.50 -12.28
C ARG A 147 13.46 1.29 -11.52
N ASN A 148 14.59 1.56 -12.18
CA ASN A 148 15.72 2.20 -11.52
C ASN A 148 15.39 3.64 -11.12
N LEU A 149 14.52 4.31 -11.88
CA LEU A 149 14.05 5.64 -11.55
C LEU A 149 13.12 5.62 -10.33
N PHE A 150 12.01 4.90 -10.38
CA PHE A 150 10.96 5.02 -9.36
C PHE A 150 11.18 4.17 -8.11
N ILE A 151 11.81 2.99 -8.25
CA ILE A 151 12.04 2.08 -7.12
C ILE A 151 13.39 2.37 -6.46
N LYS A 152 14.49 2.41 -7.24
CA LYS A 152 15.84 2.56 -6.68
C LYS A 152 16.18 4.02 -6.35
N ARG A 153 16.01 4.95 -7.30
CA ARG A 153 16.46 6.35 -7.18
C ARG A 153 15.48 7.23 -6.41
N GLU A 154 14.22 7.29 -6.84
CA GLU A 154 13.19 8.12 -6.19
C GLU A 154 12.60 7.45 -4.94
N ARG A 155 12.74 6.12 -4.80
CA ARG A 155 12.21 5.32 -3.68
C ARG A 155 10.75 5.64 -3.36
N LEU A 156 9.91 5.77 -4.39
CA LEU A 156 8.48 6.03 -4.21
C LEU A 156 7.82 4.95 -3.35
N ARG A 157 6.78 5.34 -2.60
CA ARG A 157 6.18 4.50 -1.56
C ARG A 157 5.42 3.32 -2.14
N TYR A 158 4.50 3.55 -3.10
CA TYR A 158 3.52 2.56 -3.56
C TYR A 158 2.78 1.91 -2.36
N PRO A 159 1.80 2.62 -1.75
CA PRO A 159 1.19 2.22 -0.49
C PRO A 159 0.61 0.79 -0.50
N SER A 160 -0.18 0.41 -1.51
CA SER A 160 -0.75 -0.93 -1.60
C SER A 160 0.31 -2.01 -1.78
N ALA A 161 1.32 -1.78 -2.63
CA ALA A 161 2.42 -2.72 -2.82
C ALA A 161 3.24 -2.93 -1.53
N THR A 162 3.50 -1.84 -0.80
CA THR A 162 4.15 -1.87 0.51
C THR A 162 3.34 -2.67 1.53
N ALA A 163 2.02 -2.47 1.56
CA ALA A 163 1.13 -3.21 2.45
C ALA A 163 1.09 -4.71 2.09
N THR A 164 1.06 -5.05 0.80
CA THR A 164 1.13 -6.44 0.32
C THR A 164 2.45 -7.09 0.72
N ALA A 165 3.58 -6.40 0.54
CA ALA A 165 4.89 -6.91 0.97
C ALA A 165 4.97 -7.09 2.49
N THR A 166 4.44 -6.14 3.26
CA THR A 166 4.35 -6.25 4.72
C THR A 166 3.53 -7.47 5.13
N LEU A 167 2.38 -7.69 4.48
CA LEU A 167 1.55 -8.88 4.71
C LEU A 167 2.33 -10.16 4.42
N ILE A 168 3.03 -10.24 3.28
CA ILE A 168 3.87 -11.40 2.95
C ILE A 168 4.94 -11.58 4.05
N GLY A 169 5.62 -10.52 4.48
CA GLY A 169 6.58 -10.57 5.59
C GLY A 169 5.97 -11.14 6.87
N VAL A 170 4.77 -10.70 7.26
CA VAL A 170 4.05 -11.18 8.44
C VAL A 170 3.64 -12.66 8.29
N LEU A 171 3.09 -13.06 7.14
CA LEU A 171 2.65 -14.43 6.87
C LEU A 171 3.80 -15.44 6.98
N PHE A 172 4.99 -15.04 6.55
CA PHE A 172 6.20 -15.86 6.58
C PHE A 172 7.10 -15.60 7.81
N ARG A 173 6.69 -14.73 8.75
CA ARG A 173 7.49 -14.32 9.92
C ARG A 173 8.90 -13.84 9.56
N ARG A 174 8.98 -13.00 8.51
CA ARG A 174 10.22 -12.44 7.94
C ARG A 174 10.35 -10.96 8.29
N GLU A 175 11.04 -10.68 9.40
CA GLU A 175 11.25 -9.32 9.90
C GLU A 175 12.04 -8.45 8.92
N ASP A 176 12.94 -9.04 8.13
CA ASP A 176 13.70 -8.34 7.09
C ASP A 176 12.79 -7.76 5.99
N ILE A 177 11.73 -8.49 5.60
CA ILE A 177 10.74 -8.00 4.63
C ILE A 177 9.93 -6.86 5.23
N VAL A 178 9.51 -7.00 6.50
CA VAL A 178 8.75 -5.97 7.22
C VAL A 178 9.60 -4.71 7.43
N ALA A 179 10.88 -4.85 7.76
CA ALA A 179 11.81 -3.75 7.92
C ALA A 179 12.02 -2.98 6.61
N ARG A 180 12.16 -3.67 5.48
CA ARG A 180 12.23 -3.04 4.14
C ARG A 180 10.92 -2.35 3.72
N ALA A 181 9.78 -2.80 4.26
CA ALA A 181 8.47 -2.22 4.02
C ALA A 181 8.08 -1.11 5.02
N GLY A 182 8.82 -0.99 6.13
CA GLY A 182 8.58 -0.03 7.21
C GLY A 182 8.75 1.43 6.80
N PRO A 183 8.19 2.38 7.57
CA PRO A 183 8.29 3.80 7.26
C PRO A 183 9.75 4.28 7.31
N SER A 184 10.20 4.96 6.25
CA SER A 184 11.49 5.66 6.20
C SER A 184 11.49 6.82 7.22
N GLU A 185 12.61 7.04 7.92
CA GLU A 185 12.84 8.01 9.02
C GLU A 185 12.45 9.48 8.72
N THR A 186 12.05 9.81 7.49
CA THR A 186 11.66 11.16 7.05
C THR A 186 10.18 11.50 7.23
N ASP A 187 9.31 10.56 7.60
CA ASP A 187 7.86 10.74 7.63
C ASP A 187 7.27 10.81 9.04
N ASN A 188 7.60 11.86 9.81
CA ASN A 188 7.02 12.10 11.14
C ASN A 188 5.51 12.47 11.13
N ASN A 189 4.83 12.51 9.97
CA ASN A 189 3.45 13.03 9.86
C ASN A 189 2.45 12.13 9.11
N THR A 190 2.80 10.90 8.75
CA THR A 190 1.84 9.96 8.15
C THR A 190 2.00 8.58 8.75
N THR A 191 1.57 8.44 10.01
CA THR A 191 1.11 7.17 10.55
C THR A 191 -0.12 6.73 9.75
N VAL A 192 0.12 6.16 8.56
CA VAL A 192 -0.75 5.09 8.09
C VAL A 192 -0.54 4.01 9.13
N SER A 193 -1.43 4.01 10.12
CA SER A 193 -1.77 2.78 10.80
C SER A 193 -2.11 1.83 9.65
N VAL A 194 -1.14 1.00 9.27
CA VAL A 194 -1.48 -0.33 8.82
C VAL A 194 -2.17 -0.86 10.05
N ALA A 195 -3.49 -0.66 10.09
CA ALA A 195 -4.35 -1.41 10.96
C ALA A 195 -3.96 -2.83 10.59
N THR A 196 -3.12 -3.42 11.44
CA THR A 196 -3.24 -4.80 11.80
C THR A 196 -4.73 -4.99 12.02
N ALA A 197 -5.45 -5.28 10.94
CA ALA A 197 -6.40 -6.34 10.97
C ALA A 197 -5.58 -7.51 11.54
N SER A 198 -5.55 -7.56 12.87
CA SER A 198 -5.86 -8.78 13.57
C SER A 198 -7.13 -9.33 12.92
N VAL A 199 -6.95 -9.93 11.73
CA VAL A 199 -7.35 -11.31 11.55
C VAL A 199 -6.86 -11.94 12.84
N PRO A 200 -7.76 -12.37 13.74
CA PRO A 200 -7.35 -13.05 14.95
C PRO A 200 -6.28 -14.04 14.49
N LEU A 201 -5.05 -13.89 15.01
CA LEU A 201 -4.10 -14.97 14.89
C LEU A 201 -4.90 -16.18 15.34
N VAL A 202 -5.08 -17.14 14.43
CA VAL A 202 -5.62 -18.44 14.77
C VAL A 202 -4.56 -19.07 15.67
N SER A 203 -4.56 -18.65 16.93
CA SER A 203 -3.80 -19.18 18.05
C SER A 203 -4.77 -19.94 18.95
N HIS A 204 -5.66 -20.73 18.32
CA HIS A 204 -6.22 -21.90 18.97
C HIS A 204 -5.52 -23.13 18.37
N PRO A 205 -4.86 -23.96 19.19
CA PRO A 205 -4.16 -25.17 18.72
C PRO A 205 -5.09 -26.24 18.12
N ASP A 206 -6.42 -26.06 18.20
CA ASP A 206 -7.42 -27.09 17.85
C ASP A 206 -8.34 -26.68 16.70
N LEU A 207 -7.80 -26.36 15.52
CA LEU A 207 -8.63 -26.12 14.32
C LEU A 207 -8.15 -26.95 13.12
N ASP A 208 -8.44 -28.24 13.19
CA ASP A 208 -8.45 -29.19 12.06
C ASP A 208 -9.60 -28.94 11.06
N SER A 209 -10.36 -27.85 11.19
CA SER A 209 -11.53 -27.61 10.32
C SER A 209 -11.37 -26.35 9.46
N ASN A 210 -11.42 -26.54 8.14
CA ASN A 210 -11.48 -25.51 7.10
C ASN A 210 -12.77 -24.64 7.14
N GLN A 211 -13.57 -24.73 8.21
CA GLN A 211 -14.89 -24.09 8.32
C GLN A 211 -14.89 -22.56 8.22
N PRO A 212 -13.95 -21.78 8.79
CA PRO A 212 -14.05 -20.31 8.73
C PRO A 212 -13.74 -19.74 7.34
N ALA A 213 -12.84 -20.36 6.58
CA ALA A 213 -12.53 -19.95 5.20
C ALA A 213 -13.65 -20.35 4.23
N ILE A 214 -14.21 -21.56 4.41
CA ILE A 214 -15.38 -22.01 3.66
C ILE A 214 -16.61 -21.18 4.04
N ALA A 215 -16.79 -20.78 5.30
CA ALA A 215 -17.87 -19.90 5.73
C ALA A 215 -17.75 -18.49 5.14
N ALA A 216 -16.54 -17.92 5.04
CA ALA A 216 -16.32 -16.64 4.37
C ALA A 216 -16.57 -16.72 2.84
N LEU A 217 -16.22 -17.84 2.21
CA LEU A 217 -16.51 -18.13 0.81
C LEU A 217 -18.01 -18.34 0.58
N LEU A 218 -18.68 -19.11 1.44
CA LEU A 218 -20.13 -19.35 1.42
C LEU A 218 -20.91 -18.07 1.76
N TRP A 219 -20.40 -17.20 2.62
CA TRP A 219 -20.98 -15.88 2.89
C TRP A 219 -20.87 -14.95 1.67
N SER A 220 -19.76 -15.02 0.95
CA SER A 220 -19.53 -14.28 -0.29
C SER A 220 -20.39 -14.81 -1.45
N LEU A 221 -20.68 -16.12 -1.48
CA LEU A 221 -21.56 -16.77 -2.47
C LEU A 221 -23.05 -16.66 -2.12
N ALA A 222 -23.41 -16.64 -0.83
CA ALA A 222 -24.80 -16.49 -0.36
C ALA A 222 -25.32 -15.05 -0.51
N GLY A 223 -24.43 -14.06 -0.67
CA GLY A 223 -24.76 -12.66 -0.91
C GLY A 223 -25.52 -12.38 -2.22
N SER A 224 -25.64 -13.38 -3.10
CA SER A 224 -26.41 -13.29 -4.35
C SER A 224 -27.93 -13.39 -4.15
N PHE A 225 -28.42 -13.56 -2.91
CA PHE A 225 -29.84 -13.57 -2.57
C PHE A 225 -30.24 -12.44 -1.58
N VAL A 226 -30.60 -11.28 -2.15
CA VAL A 226 -31.60 -10.27 -1.69
C VAL A 226 -31.37 -9.52 -0.35
N PHE A 227 -31.36 -8.17 -0.39
CA PHE A 227 -32.35 -7.23 0.21
C PHE A 227 -31.83 -5.78 0.11
N CYS A 228 -32.44 -4.96 -0.77
CA CYS A 228 -32.26 -3.51 -0.71
C CYS A 228 -33.12 -2.94 0.42
N VAL A 229 -32.51 -2.29 1.41
CA VAL A 229 -33.23 -1.63 2.51
C VAL A 229 -33.53 -0.18 2.12
N PRO A 230 -34.81 0.24 2.03
CA PRO A 230 -35.17 1.61 1.68
C PRO A 230 -34.96 2.56 2.87
N ILE A 231 -33.72 3.05 3.07
CA ILE A 231 -33.32 3.87 4.24
C ILE A 231 -34.18 5.14 4.38
N PHE A 232 -34.50 5.79 3.25
CA PHE A 232 -35.22 7.06 3.21
C PHE A 232 -36.68 6.90 2.76
N GLY A 233 -37.24 5.70 2.91
CA GLY A 233 -38.59 5.35 2.47
C GLY A 233 -38.62 4.78 1.04
N THR A 234 -39.74 4.13 0.71
CA THR A 234 -39.92 3.46 -0.58
C THR A 234 -39.89 4.39 -1.81
N PRO A 235 -40.37 5.64 -1.77
CA PRO A 235 -40.27 6.54 -2.93
C PRO A 235 -38.83 6.94 -3.24
N ALA A 236 -38.05 7.26 -2.21
CA ALA A 236 -36.63 7.61 -2.36
C ALA A 236 -35.80 6.42 -2.88
N ALA A 237 -36.11 5.21 -2.44
CA ALA A 237 -35.44 4.00 -2.92
C ALA A 237 -35.79 3.65 -4.37
N ARG A 238 -37.08 3.77 -4.75
CA ARG A 238 -37.55 3.40 -6.09
C ARG A 238 -37.22 4.45 -7.15
N ASP A 239 -37.49 5.71 -6.87
CA ASP A 239 -37.41 6.78 -7.87
C ASP A 239 -36.05 7.49 -7.86
N TRP A 240 -35.30 7.41 -6.76
CA TRP A 240 -34.02 8.13 -6.58
C TRP A 240 -32.86 7.23 -6.16
N PHE A 241 -33.08 5.91 -6.10
CA PHE A 241 -32.07 4.89 -5.78
C PHE A 241 -31.37 5.08 -4.43
N TRP A 242 -32.01 5.81 -3.51
CA TRP A 242 -31.59 5.97 -2.12
C TRP A 242 -32.01 4.74 -1.30
N ALA A 243 -31.30 3.65 -1.54
CA ALA A 243 -31.44 2.39 -0.82
C ALA A 243 -30.11 1.99 -0.14
N PHE A 244 -30.15 0.93 0.66
CA PHE A 244 -28.96 0.26 1.16
C PHE A 244 -28.93 -1.14 0.57
N ASP A 245 -28.03 -1.40 -0.37
CA ASP A 245 -27.84 -2.75 -0.89
C ASP A 245 -27.03 -3.58 0.11
N LEU A 246 -27.67 -4.62 0.69
CA LEU A 246 -27.03 -5.49 1.67
C LEU A 246 -26.00 -6.46 1.06
N SER A 247 -25.72 -6.38 -0.24
CA SER A 247 -24.71 -7.21 -0.90
C SER A 247 -23.38 -7.16 -0.14
N PRO A 248 -22.92 -8.30 0.41
CA PRO A 248 -21.62 -8.41 1.07
C PRO A 248 -20.46 -7.97 0.18
N ALA A 249 -20.64 -8.06 -1.14
CA ALA A 249 -19.63 -7.63 -2.10
C ALA A 249 -19.37 -6.12 -2.04
N TYR A 250 -20.41 -5.28 -1.96
CA TYR A 250 -20.22 -3.83 -1.87
C TYR A 250 -19.65 -3.40 -0.52
N ILE A 251 -20.04 -4.08 0.56
CA ILE A 251 -19.43 -3.85 1.89
C ILE A 251 -17.95 -4.24 1.86
N GLY A 252 -17.62 -5.42 1.33
CA GLY A 252 -16.24 -5.89 1.16
C GLY A 252 -15.41 -4.93 0.31
N TYR A 253 -15.97 -4.43 -0.79
CA TYR A 253 -15.33 -3.45 -1.65
C TYR A 253 -15.02 -2.13 -0.93
N GLY A 254 -15.95 -1.64 -0.09
CA GLY A 254 -15.72 -0.47 0.76
C GLY A 254 -14.55 -0.67 1.74
N ILE A 255 -14.46 -1.85 2.37
CA ILE A 255 -13.36 -2.20 3.27
C ILE A 255 -12.00 -2.14 2.54
N ILE A 256 -11.95 -2.59 1.28
CA ILE A 256 -10.73 -2.61 0.47
C ILE A 256 -10.25 -1.20 0.08
N ILE A 257 -11.16 -0.31 -0.31
CA ILE A 257 -10.83 1.07 -0.74
C ILE A 257 -10.40 1.97 0.43
N GLY A 258 -10.83 1.66 1.65
CA GLY A 258 -10.52 2.43 2.84
C GLY A 258 -11.45 3.62 3.09
N PRO A 259 -11.49 4.14 4.33
CA PRO A 259 -12.57 5.02 4.78
C PRO A 259 -12.56 6.40 4.09
N THR A 260 -11.40 6.99 3.86
CA THR A 260 -11.28 8.36 3.30
C THR A 260 -11.91 8.49 1.91
N ILE A 261 -11.58 7.57 0.99
CA ILE A 261 -12.11 7.61 -0.37
C ILE A 261 -13.61 7.32 -0.38
N ASN A 262 -14.09 6.37 0.43
CA ASN A 262 -15.51 6.09 0.55
C ASN A 262 -16.32 7.29 1.08
N VAL A 263 -15.76 8.08 2.00
CA VAL A 263 -16.39 9.33 2.45
C VAL A 263 -16.48 10.36 1.31
N TYR A 264 -15.43 10.49 0.49
CA TYR A 264 -15.46 11.39 -0.68
C TYR A 264 -16.46 10.91 -1.74
N MET A 265 -16.57 9.60 -1.96
CA MET A 265 -17.59 9.03 -2.83
C MET A 265 -19.01 9.26 -2.26
N LEU A 266 -19.20 9.17 -0.95
CA LEU A 266 -20.48 9.52 -0.34
C LEU A 266 -20.81 10.99 -0.50
N LEU A 267 -19.83 11.89 -0.31
CA LEU A 267 -19.98 13.31 -0.58
C LEU A 267 -20.42 13.52 -2.05
N GLY A 268 -19.80 12.80 -2.98
CA GLY A 268 -20.21 12.73 -4.37
C GLY A 268 -21.65 12.28 -4.57
N ALA A 269 -22.07 11.22 -3.88
CA ALA A 269 -23.45 10.72 -3.98
C ALA A 269 -24.46 11.73 -3.44
N VAL A 270 -24.15 12.41 -2.34
CA VAL A 270 -25.00 13.48 -1.78
C VAL A 270 -25.09 14.67 -2.74
N ILE A 271 -23.97 15.14 -3.30
CA ILE A 271 -23.96 16.27 -4.23
C ILE A 271 -24.66 15.89 -5.54
N GLY A 272 -24.31 14.75 -6.14
CA GLY A 272 -24.85 14.29 -7.41
C GLY A 272 -26.32 13.90 -7.32
N TRP A 273 -26.62 12.86 -6.53
CA TRP A 273 -27.96 12.28 -6.44
C TRP A 273 -28.88 13.00 -5.46
N GLY A 274 -28.34 13.62 -4.42
CA GLY A 274 -29.13 14.30 -3.39
C GLY A 274 -29.49 15.75 -3.72
N ILE A 275 -28.63 16.44 -4.49
CA ILE A 275 -28.79 17.88 -4.79
C ILE A 275 -28.97 18.10 -6.29
N LEU A 276 -27.97 17.75 -7.11
CA LEU A 276 -27.95 18.10 -8.53
C LEU A 276 -29.01 17.35 -9.34
N SER A 277 -29.24 16.07 -9.05
CA SER A 277 -30.24 15.25 -9.73
C SER A 277 -31.67 15.79 -9.53
N PRO A 278 -32.13 16.11 -8.30
CA PRO A 278 -33.42 16.79 -8.09
C PRO A 278 -33.50 18.17 -8.74
N VAL A 279 -32.43 18.98 -8.70
CA VAL A 279 -32.39 20.30 -9.34
C VAL A 279 -32.57 20.16 -10.86
N ALA A 280 -31.85 19.24 -11.50
CA ALA A 280 -31.97 18.99 -12.94
C ALA A 280 -33.37 18.50 -13.34
N LYS A 281 -34.00 17.66 -12.50
CA LYS A 281 -35.36 17.16 -12.73
C LYS A 281 -36.41 18.25 -12.58
N ASN A 282 -36.33 19.06 -11.52
CA ASN A 282 -37.29 20.13 -11.22
C ASN A 282 -37.21 21.30 -12.22
N ASN A 283 -36.01 21.60 -12.74
CA ASN A 283 -35.82 22.63 -13.76
C ASN A 283 -36.18 22.16 -15.18
N GLY A 284 -36.62 20.90 -15.36
CA GLY A 284 -36.96 20.34 -16.66
C GLY A 284 -35.76 20.08 -17.58
N TRP A 285 -34.53 20.12 -17.05
CA TRP A 285 -33.31 19.86 -17.83
C TRP A 285 -33.11 18.37 -18.13
N ALA A 286 -33.68 17.50 -17.31
CA ALA A 286 -33.65 16.04 -17.47
C ALA A 286 -35.07 15.45 -17.27
N PRO A 287 -35.93 15.46 -18.31
CA PRO A 287 -37.33 15.08 -18.18
C PRO A 287 -37.56 13.57 -18.05
N GLY A 288 -36.61 12.73 -18.47
CA GLY A 288 -36.71 11.26 -18.43
C GLY A 288 -36.64 10.66 -17.02
N PRO A 289 -36.88 9.35 -16.85
CA PRO A 289 -36.74 8.66 -15.56
C PRO A 289 -35.37 8.94 -14.93
N VAL A 290 -35.30 9.05 -13.60
CA VAL A 290 -34.06 9.46 -12.89
C VAL A 290 -32.87 8.58 -13.27
N GLY A 291 -33.09 7.27 -13.43
CA GLY A 291 -32.05 6.27 -13.74
C GLY A 291 -31.64 6.20 -15.21
N ASP A 292 -32.33 6.92 -16.11
CA ASP A 292 -32.03 6.92 -17.54
C ASP A 292 -30.72 7.67 -17.84
N TRP A 293 -29.94 7.12 -18.76
CA TRP A 293 -28.59 7.59 -19.08
C TRP A 293 -28.56 8.73 -20.10
N GLU A 294 -29.62 8.90 -20.90
CA GLU A 294 -29.68 9.90 -21.96
C GLU A 294 -30.55 11.10 -21.58
N THR A 295 -31.78 10.84 -21.16
CA THR A 295 -32.79 11.87 -20.87
C THR A 295 -33.06 12.05 -19.37
N GLY A 296 -32.52 11.15 -18.56
CA GLY A 296 -32.64 11.13 -17.11
C GLY A 296 -31.62 11.98 -16.38
N SER A 297 -31.91 12.27 -15.10
CA SER A 297 -31.02 13.07 -14.26
C SER A 297 -29.67 12.40 -13.99
N ARG A 298 -29.61 11.06 -14.05
CA ARG A 298 -28.36 10.27 -13.98
C ARG A 298 -27.41 10.63 -15.12
N GLY A 299 -27.91 10.70 -16.35
CA GLY A 299 -27.15 11.18 -17.50
C GLY A 299 -26.68 12.63 -17.34
N TRP A 300 -27.55 13.50 -16.80
CA TRP A 300 -27.23 14.91 -16.58
C TRP A 300 -26.09 15.12 -15.58
N ILE A 301 -26.10 14.44 -14.42
CA ILE A 301 -25.06 14.57 -13.40
C ILE A 301 -23.70 13.99 -13.86
N LEU A 302 -23.71 13.07 -14.83
CA LEU A 302 -22.50 12.51 -15.46
C LEU A 302 -21.63 13.61 -16.07
N TRP A 303 -22.26 14.59 -16.74
CA TRP A 303 -21.56 15.74 -17.33
C TRP A 303 -20.86 16.58 -16.27
N THR A 304 -21.54 16.82 -15.14
CA THR A 304 -20.97 17.59 -14.02
C THR A 304 -19.80 16.83 -13.40
N GLY A 305 -19.96 15.52 -13.19
CA GLY A 305 -18.89 14.66 -12.68
C GLY A 305 -17.67 14.58 -13.61
N MET A 306 -17.88 14.59 -14.94
CA MET A 306 -16.79 14.67 -15.92
C MET A 306 -15.97 15.97 -15.74
N GLY A 307 -16.62 17.10 -15.49
CA GLY A 307 -15.95 18.36 -15.18
C GLY A 307 -14.99 18.23 -14.00
N LEU A 308 -15.48 17.67 -12.88
CA LEU A 308 -14.67 17.40 -11.69
C LEU A 308 -13.44 16.53 -11.99
N ILE A 309 -13.62 15.44 -12.75
CA ILE A 309 -12.53 14.54 -13.14
C ILE A 309 -11.49 15.32 -13.94
N LEU A 310 -11.91 16.03 -14.99
CA LEU A 310 -11.01 16.77 -15.88
C LEU A 310 -10.25 17.87 -15.14
N GLY A 311 -10.91 18.62 -14.26
CA GLY A 311 -10.29 19.70 -13.49
C GLY A 311 -9.25 19.19 -12.48
N ASP A 312 -9.63 18.16 -11.70
CA ASP A 312 -8.75 17.55 -10.71
C ASP A 312 -7.48 16.96 -11.36
N THR A 313 -7.70 16.30 -12.50
CA THR A 313 -6.69 15.68 -13.35
C THR A 313 -5.77 16.71 -13.99
N PHE A 314 -6.32 17.78 -14.56
CA PHE A 314 -5.53 18.78 -15.29
C PHE A 314 -4.44 19.38 -14.40
N ILE A 315 -4.80 19.74 -13.16
CA ILE A 315 -3.85 20.26 -12.17
C ILE A 315 -2.90 19.17 -11.69
N GLY A 316 -3.42 17.97 -11.36
CA GLY A 316 -2.59 16.85 -10.89
C GLY A 316 -1.52 16.46 -11.89
N LEU A 317 -1.88 16.34 -13.17
CA LEU A 317 -0.98 15.95 -14.25
C LEU A 317 -0.04 17.08 -14.69
N SER A 318 -0.50 18.33 -14.66
CA SER A 318 0.37 19.48 -14.89
C SER A 318 1.47 19.56 -13.83
N TRP A 319 1.12 19.33 -12.56
CA TRP A 319 2.10 19.30 -11.48
C TRP A 319 3.03 18.09 -11.58
N THR A 320 2.50 16.88 -11.73
CA THR A 320 3.32 15.66 -11.72
C THR A 320 4.12 15.44 -13.01
N GLY A 321 3.64 15.92 -14.16
CA GLY A 321 4.26 15.73 -15.47
C GLY A 321 5.06 16.93 -15.99
N VAL A 322 4.52 18.15 -15.90
CA VAL A 322 5.16 19.34 -16.50
C VAL A 322 6.19 19.97 -15.57
N TRP A 323 5.94 19.99 -14.25
CA TRP A 323 6.86 20.61 -13.29
C TRP A 323 8.29 20.02 -13.31
N PRO A 324 8.49 18.69 -13.35
CA PRO A 324 9.84 18.13 -13.43
C PRO A 324 10.57 18.52 -14.73
N LEU A 325 9.88 18.45 -15.87
CA LEU A 325 10.40 18.86 -17.18
C LEU A 325 10.76 20.34 -17.22
N LEU A 326 9.87 21.20 -16.71
CA LEU A 326 10.09 22.63 -16.59
C LEU A 326 11.24 22.93 -15.64
N SER A 327 11.35 22.23 -14.50
CA SER A 327 12.44 22.42 -13.54
C SER A 327 13.81 22.01 -14.13
N LEU A 328 13.82 21.03 -15.04
CA LEU A 328 15.03 20.55 -15.72
C LEU A 328 15.43 21.49 -16.86
N LEU A 329 14.47 22.05 -17.60
CA LEU A 329 14.68 23.12 -18.58
C LEU A 329 15.14 24.42 -17.90
N LEU A 330 14.51 24.80 -16.78
CA LEU A 330 14.86 25.97 -15.98
C LEU A 330 16.24 25.80 -15.35
N SER A 331 16.62 24.61 -14.89
CA SER A 331 17.96 24.36 -14.36
C SER A 331 19.02 24.40 -15.46
N HIS A 332 18.75 23.85 -16.65
CA HIS A 332 19.65 23.96 -17.81
C HIS A 332 19.81 25.39 -18.31
N THR A 333 18.71 26.14 -18.45
CA THR A 333 18.76 27.56 -18.86
C THR A 333 19.43 28.42 -17.80
N ARG A 334 19.16 28.18 -16.52
CA ARG A 334 19.85 28.87 -15.41
C ARG A 334 21.35 28.54 -15.39
N GLN A 335 21.74 27.29 -15.64
CA GLN A 335 23.14 26.89 -15.71
C GLN A 335 23.84 27.49 -16.94
N THR A 336 23.17 27.50 -18.10
CA THR A 336 23.69 28.10 -19.34
C THR A 336 23.80 29.62 -19.25
N LEU A 337 22.79 30.28 -18.66
CA LEU A 337 22.78 31.72 -18.42
C LEU A 337 23.83 32.11 -17.37
N SER A 338 23.97 31.34 -16.29
CA SER A 338 25.01 31.56 -15.28
C SER A 338 26.40 31.47 -15.91
N ARG A 339 26.63 30.48 -16.78
CA ARG A 339 27.91 30.29 -17.47
C ARG A 339 28.25 31.43 -18.43
N ARG A 340 27.24 32.00 -19.12
CA ARG A 340 27.42 33.17 -19.98
C ARG A 340 27.68 34.46 -19.21
N LEU A 341 27.04 34.64 -18.05
CA LEU A 341 27.28 35.78 -17.16
C LEU A 341 28.66 35.69 -16.46
N THR A 342 29.20 34.48 -16.24
CA THR A 342 30.55 34.31 -15.65
C THR A 342 31.67 34.51 -16.68
N GLU A 343 31.39 34.32 -17.97
CA GLU A 343 32.37 34.55 -19.06
C GLU A 343 32.60 36.05 -19.35
N GLU A 344 31.68 36.95 -18.95
CA GLU A 344 31.80 38.39 -19.21
C GLU A 344 32.50 39.18 -18.08
N GLU A 345 32.66 38.60 -16.88
CA GLU A 345 33.29 39.25 -15.71
C GLU A 345 34.66 38.68 -15.29
N ALA A 346 35.26 37.75 -16.05
CA ALA A 346 36.52 37.12 -15.66
C ALA A 346 37.71 37.47 -16.58
N PRO A 347 38.44 38.55 -16.27
CA PRO A 347 39.89 38.43 -16.31
C PRO A 347 40.55 39.14 -15.12
N LEU A 348 40.31 38.74 -13.87
CA LEU A 348 41.15 39.27 -12.76
C LEU A 348 41.21 38.49 -11.44
N ILE A 349 40.77 37.23 -11.36
CA ILE A 349 40.99 36.42 -10.14
C ILE A 349 41.34 34.99 -10.54
N LEU A 350 42.59 34.78 -10.95
CA LEU A 350 43.23 33.47 -11.03
C LEU A 350 44.59 33.62 -10.38
N ASN A 351 44.69 33.31 -9.08
CA ASN A 351 45.92 32.91 -8.37
C ASN A 351 45.66 32.67 -6.87
N ASP A 352 44.65 31.87 -6.52
CA ASP A 352 44.56 31.32 -5.16
C ASP A 352 44.16 29.83 -5.20
N PRO A 353 45.07 28.89 -4.89
CA PRO A 353 44.79 27.46 -4.89
C PRO A 353 43.81 27.02 -3.79
N ASP A 354 43.61 27.82 -2.74
CA ASP A 354 42.85 27.43 -1.56
C ASP A 354 41.34 27.78 -1.66
N LEU A 355 40.93 28.51 -2.69
CA LEU A 355 39.53 28.91 -2.91
C LEU A 355 38.74 27.91 -3.78
N HIS A 356 39.32 26.78 -4.16
CA HIS A 356 38.64 25.78 -5.01
C HIS A 356 37.78 24.77 -4.24
N VAL A 357 37.84 24.74 -2.91
CA VAL A 357 37.13 23.72 -2.10
C VAL A 357 35.79 24.22 -1.55
N HIS A 358 35.59 25.53 -1.37
CA HIS A 358 34.42 26.04 -0.66
C HIS A 358 33.21 26.43 -1.53
N VAL A 359 33.34 26.52 -2.86
CA VAL A 359 32.24 26.98 -3.73
C VAL A 359 31.35 25.83 -4.26
N LEU A 360 31.81 24.57 -4.19
CA LEU A 360 31.00 23.40 -4.58
C LEU A 360 30.05 22.92 -3.46
N SER A 361 30.13 23.51 -2.26
CA SER A 361 29.35 23.11 -1.09
C SER A 361 28.03 23.86 -0.91
N SER A 362 27.74 24.93 -1.67
CA SER A 362 26.54 25.76 -1.45
C SER A 362 25.42 25.59 -2.48
N SER A 363 25.55 24.71 -3.47
CA SER A 363 24.42 24.28 -4.30
C SER A 363 23.68 23.11 -3.64
N GLY A 364 22.69 23.44 -2.81
CA GLY A 364 21.78 22.52 -2.12
C GLY A 364 20.86 21.71 -3.03
N ILE A 365 21.43 20.93 -3.96
CA ILE A 365 20.83 19.72 -4.51
C ILE A 365 21.59 18.59 -3.83
N GLY A 366 21.10 18.16 -2.67
CA GLY A 366 21.63 16.98 -2.00
C GLY A 366 21.40 15.76 -2.89
N THR A 367 22.39 15.42 -3.72
CA THR A 367 22.57 14.05 -4.19
C THR A 367 22.93 13.23 -2.97
N ARG A 368 21.90 12.65 -2.34
CA ARG A 368 22.07 11.57 -1.37
C ARG A 368 22.74 10.42 -2.13
N THR A 369 24.06 10.35 -2.08
CA THR A 369 24.83 9.19 -2.52
C THR A 369 24.36 8.03 -1.65
N ALA A 370 23.66 7.08 -2.25
CA ALA A 370 23.23 5.87 -1.58
C ALA A 370 24.46 5.16 -1.01
N ASP A 371 24.42 4.76 0.25
CA ASP A 371 25.42 3.85 0.80
C ASP A 371 25.44 2.57 -0.06
N PRO A 372 26.62 2.14 -0.54
CA PRO A 372 26.75 0.99 -1.43
C PRO A 372 26.51 -0.36 -0.74
N ALA A 373 26.23 -0.38 0.57
CA ALA A 373 26.04 -1.60 1.36
C ALA A 373 24.62 -2.19 1.34
N ASP A 374 23.62 -1.49 0.78
CA ASP A 374 22.19 -1.85 0.88
C ASP A 374 21.55 -2.41 -0.41
N ASP A 375 22.23 -2.43 -1.56
CA ASP A 375 21.60 -2.75 -2.86
C ASP A 375 21.84 -4.20 -3.33
N ASP A 376 21.67 -5.16 -2.41
CA ASP A 376 21.78 -6.61 -2.67
C ASP A 376 20.62 -7.18 -3.52
N TRP A 377 19.65 -6.34 -3.93
CA TRP A 377 18.58 -6.75 -4.85
C TRP A 377 19.14 -6.90 -6.27
N ALA A 378 19.64 -8.12 -6.52
CA ALA A 378 20.35 -8.57 -7.70
C ALA A 378 20.20 -7.66 -8.92
N ASP A 379 21.33 -7.18 -9.44
CA ASP A 379 21.49 -6.64 -10.80
C ASP A 379 21.32 -7.73 -11.88
N SER A 380 20.41 -8.68 -11.64
CA SER A 380 19.77 -9.47 -12.67
C SER A 380 19.10 -8.49 -13.61
N SER A 381 19.81 -8.11 -14.68
CA SER A 381 19.32 -7.19 -15.69
C SER A 381 17.89 -7.57 -16.03
N LEU A 382 16.99 -6.61 -15.80
CA LEU A 382 15.55 -6.71 -15.98
C LEU A 382 15.30 -6.91 -17.47
N VAL A 383 15.58 -8.12 -17.96
CA VAL A 383 15.67 -8.41 -19.39
C VAL A 383 16.80 -7.57 -20.06
N THR A 384 17.55 -8.12 -21.02
CA THR A 384 18.54 -7.29 -21.74
C THR A 384 17.80 -6.14 -22.43
N ASN A 385 18.34 -4.91 -22.44
CA ASN A 385 17.73 -3.77 -23.16
C ASN A 385 17.30 -4.15 -24.59
N VAL A 386 18.08 -5.02 -25.24
CA VAL A 386 17.77 -5.64 -26.54
C VAL A 386 16.45 -6.41 -26.53
N LEU A 387 16.22 -7.30 -25.56
CA LEU A 387 14.98 -8.09 -25.47
C LEU A 387 13.79 -7.20 -25.07
N LEU A 388 13.98 -6.15 -24.26
CA LEU A 388 12.94 -5.14 -24.02
C LEU A 388 12.57 -4.39 -25.31
N LEU A 389 13.56 -4.00 -26.12
CA LEU A 389 13.31 -3.35 -27.41
C LEU A 389 12.58 -4.28 -28.39
N TRP A 390 12.97 -5.55 -28.48
CA TRP A 390 12.25 -6.54 -29.31
C TRP A 390 10.83 -6.77 -28.81
N ALA A 391 10.62 -6.92 -27.50
CA ALA A 391 9.29 -7.09 -26.92
C ALA A 391 8.42 -5.86 -27.15
N ALA A 392 8.96 -4.65 -26.96
CA ALA A 392 8.25 -3.39 -27.18
C ALA A 392 7.84 -3.27 -28.66
N SER A 393 8.78 -3.53 -29.57
CA SER A 393 8.52 -3.48 -31.01
C SER A 393 7.47 -4.51 -31.41
N GLY A 394 7.57 -5.75 -30.93
CA GLY A 394 6.61 -6.80 -31.21
C GLY A 394 5.21 -6.49 -30.70
N ILE A 395 5.08 -5.95 -29.49
CA ILE A 395 3.79 -5.58 -28.89
C ILE A 395 3.18 -4.35 -29.59
N VAL A 396 3.99 -3.35 -29.95
CA VAL A 396 3.50 -2.19 -30.73
C VAL A 396 3.05 -2.63 -32.12
N ILE A 397 3.78 -3.53 -32.79
CA ILE A 397 3.36 -4.11 -34.07
C ILE A 397 2.06 -4.89 -33.90
N LEU A 398 1.93 -5.71 -32.85
CA LEU A 398 0.71 -6.46 -32.58
C LEU A 398 -0.48 -5.54 -32.30
N PHE A 399 -0.27 -4.43 -31.58
CA PHE A 399 -1.27 -3.38 -31.37
C PHE A 399 -1.70 -2.74 -32.70
N LEU A 400 -0.76 -2.35 -33.55
CA LEU A 400 -1.05 -1.79 -34.87
C LEU A 400 -1.83 -2.77 -35.75
N VAL A 401 -1.36 -4.03 -35.84
CA VAL A 401 -2.02 -5.10 -36.59
C VAL A 401 -3.42 -5.37 -36.04
N SER A 402 -3.59 -5.38 -34.71
CA SER A 402 -4.91 -5.55 -34.13
C SER A 402 -5.85 -4.41 -34.46
N VAL A 403 -5.39 -3.16 -34.47
CA VAL A 403 -6.24 -2.03 -34.87
C VAL A 403 -6.67 -2.17 -36.33
N LEU A 404 -5.72 -2.49 -37.22
CA LEU A 404 -5.98 -2.68 -38.65
C LEU A 404 -6.90 -3.87 -38.96
N VAL A 405 -6.72 -5.00 -38.27
CA VAL A 405 -7.46 -6.24 -38.56
C VAL A 405 -8.78 -6.29 -37.80
N ALA A 406 -8.79 -5.95 -36.51
CA ALA A 406 -10.00 -6.07 -35.69
C ALA A 406 -10.97 -4.89 -35.90
N PHE A 407 -10.45 -3.71 -36.22
CA PHE A 407 -11.26 -2.48 -36.35
C PHE A 407 -11.20 -1.84 -37.75
N GLN A 408 -10.45 -2.42 -38.70
CA GLN A 408 -10.46 -2.06 -40.13
C GLN A 408 -10.30 -0.55 -40.40
N ASP A 409 -11.00 -0.01 -41.40
CA ASP A 409 -10.96 1.41 -41.80
C ASP A 409 -11.52 2.37 -40.72
N LEU A 410 -12.05 1.87 -39.59
CA LEU A 410 -12.68 2.69 -38.57
C LEU A 410 -11.69 3.53 -37.74
N VAL A 411 -10.38 3.26 -37.82
CA VAL A 411 -9.36 3.97 -37.04
C VAL A 411 -8.19 4.41 -37.94
N PRO A 412 -7.90 5.72 -38.06
CA PRO A 412 -6.78 6.21 -38.87
C PRO A 412 -5.42 5.76 -38.33
N VAL A 413 -4.55 5.24 -39.21
CA VAL A 413 -3.20 4.73 -38.85
C VAL A 413 -2.35 5.76 -38.14
N LEU A 414 -2.39 7.03 -38.58
CA LEU A 414 -1.63 8.11 -37.95
C LEU A 414 -2.06 8.33 -36.49
N ALA A 415 -3.35 8.26 -36.20
CA ALA A 415 -3.86 8.40 -34.83
C ALA A 415 -3.38 7.24 -33.94
N THR A 416 -3.37 6.02 -34.49
CA THR A 416 -2.86 4.83 -33.79
C THR A 416 -1.36 4.93 -33.48
N LEU A 417 -0.56 5.43 -34.42
CA LEU A 417 0.88 5.65 -34.22
C LEU A 417 1.15 6.70 -33.14
N VAL A 418 0.40 7.80 -33.14
CA VAL A 418 0.54 8.83 -32.10
C VAL A 418 0.08 8.29 -30.74
N ALA A 419 -0.97 7.48 -30.68
CA ALA A 419 -1.40 6.84 -29.44
C ALA A 419 -0.33 5.87 -28.89
N ALA A 420 0.29 5.07 -29.76
CA ALA A 420 1.42 4.22 -29.41
C ALA A 420 2.62 5.01 -28.87
N ALA A 421 2.91 6.18 -29.45
CA ALA A 421 3.98 7.06 -28.98
C ALA A 421 3.66 7.75 -27.64
N PHE A 422 2.37 7.95 -27.32
CA PHE A 422 1.93 8.61 -26.09
C PHE A 422 1.90 7.65 -24.87
N LEU A 423 1.77 6.35 -25.10
CA LEU A 423 1.71 5.31 -24.08
C LEU A 423 2.84 5.35 -23.03
N PRO A 424 4.13 5.50 -23.38
CA PRO A 424 5.20 5.61 -22.40
C PRO A 424 5.07 6.84 -21.49
N LEU A 425 4.67 7.99 -22.05
CA LEU A 425 4.45 9.22 -21.29
C LEU A 425 3.29 9.07 -20.30
N ALA A 426 2.17 8.51 -20.78
CA ALA A 426 1.02 8.18 -19.95
C ALA A 426 1.40 7.17 -18.85
N GLY A 427 2.23 6.18 -19.17
CA GLY A 427 2.77 5.21 -18.22
C GLY A 427 3.61 5.85 -17.11
N VAL A 428 4.54 6.76 -17.45
CA VAL A 428 5.38 7.48 -16.47
C VAL A 428 4.53 8.24 -15.47
N ILE A 429 3.53 8.96 -15.97
CA ILE A 429 2.57 9.71 -15.17
C ILE A 429 1.82 8.78 -14.21
N SER A 430 1.27 7.69 -14.75
CA SER A 430 0.48 6.71 -13.99
C SER A 430 1.31 6.00 -12.92
N MET A 431 2.53 5.56 -13.26
CA MET A 431 3.46 4.91 -12.33
C MET A 431 3.81 5.81 -11.15
N ARG A 432 4.05 7.10 -11.39
CA ARG A 432 4.36 8.06 -10.33
C ARG A 432 3.13 8.37 -9.47
N SER A 433 1.99 8.62 -10.10
CA SER A 433 0.72 8.87 -9.41
C SER A 433 0.37 7.73 -8.46
N LEU A 434 0.52 6.47 -8.91
CA LEU A 434 0.32 5.29 -8.07
C LEU A 434 1.32 5.24 -6.91
N GLY A 435 2.59 5.57 -7.16
CA GLY A 435 3.65 5.58 -6.14
C GLY A 435 3.42 6.59 -5.01
N GLU A 436 2.82 7.74 -5.33
CA GLU A 436 2.56 8.83 -4.38
C GLU A 436 1.18 8.76 -3.71
N THR A 437 0.15 8.25 -4.42
CA THR A 437 -1.26 8.37 -3.99
C THR A 437 -2.04 7.06 -3.94
N ASP A 438 -1.42 5.93 -4.32
CA ASP A 438 -2.09 4.64 -4.49
C ASP A 438 -3.18 4.63 -5.58
N ASN A 439 -3.19 5.64 -6.46
CA ASN A 439 -4.05 5.70 -7.63
C ASN A 439 -3.24 6.12 -8.87
N GLY A 440 -3.23 5.28 -9.91
CA GLY A 440 -2.53 5.54 -11.18
C GLY A 440 -3.17 6.59 -12.09
N ALA A 441 -4.26 7.23 -11.68
CA ALA A 441 -4.97 8.23 -12.48
C ALA A 441 -5.37 7.70 -13.88
N GLY A 442 -5.77 6.42 -13.98
CA GLY A 442 -6.12 5.76 -15.25
C GLY A 442 -7.23 6.51 -16.00
N LEU A 443 -8.38 6.72 -15.35
CA LEU A 443 -9.52 7.41 -15.95
C LEU A 443 -9.13 8.79 -16.48
N ALA A 444 -8.42 9.54 -15.65
CA ALA A 444 -7.87 10.86 -15.91
C ALA A 444 -7.01 10.89 -17.21
N ILE A 445 -6.08 9.95 -17.31
CA ILE A 445 -5.21 9.76 -18.49
C ILE A 445 -6.04 9.39 -19.72
N GLY A 446 -7.02 8.49 -19.59
CA GLY A 446 -7.91 8.08 -20.67
C GLY A 446 -8.72 9.25 -21.23
N ARG A 447 -9.25 10.12 -20.36
CA ARG A 447 -10.00 11.32 -20.81
C ARG A 447 -9.09 12.32 -21.51
N LEU A 448 -7.91 12.62 -20.98
CA LEU A 448 -6.96 13.47 -21.69
C LEU A 448 -6.54 12.89 -23.04
N ALA A 449 -6.38 11.56 -23.11
CA ALA A 449 -6.11 10.87 -24.36
C ALA A 449 -7.24 11.10 -25.37
N GLN A 450 -8.52 11.05 -24.97
CA GLN A 450 -9.64 11.38 -25.87
C GLN A 450 -9.57 12.81 -26.42
N PHE A 451 -9.20 13.80 -25.59
CA PHE A 451 -8.99 15.18 -26.09
C PHE A 451 -7.81 15.28 -27.06
N MET A 452 -6.70 14.57 -26.77
CA MET A 452 -5.54 14.49 -27.68
C MET A 452 -5.91 13.87 -29.03
N ILE A 453 -6.67 12.77 -29.03
CA ILE A 453 -7.13 12.13 -30.28
C ILE A 453 -8.04 13.08 -31.08
N ALA A 454 -8.79 13.95 -30.42
CA ALA A 454 -9.62 14.93 -31.12
C ALA A 454 -8.85 16.04 -31.85
N LEU A 455 -7.57 16.25 -31.50
CA LEU A 455 -6.67 17.12 -32.26
C LEU A 455 -6.16 16.44 -33.54
N LEU A 456 -6.15 15.10 -33.58
CA LEU A 456 -5.64 14.30 -34.69
C LEU A 456 -6.74 13.88 -35.66
N VAL A 457 -7.90 13.53 -35.13
CA VAL A 457 -9.06 13.05 -35.88
C VAL A 457 -10.16 14.10 -35.76
N ARG A 458 -10.60 14.65 -36.89
CA ARG A 458 -11.64 15.69 -36.90
C ARG A 458 -12.93 15.17 -36.27
N PRO A 459 -13.56 15.89 -35.33
CA PRO A 459 -14.84 15.51 -34.71
C PRO A 459 -16.00 15.27 -35.70
N SER A 460 -15.90 15.83 -36.90
CA SER A 460 -16.88 15.66 -37.98
C SER A 460 -16.64 14.40 -38.84
N SER A 461 -15.53 13.68 -38.63
CA SER A 461 -15.21 12.50 -39.43
C SER A 461 -15.99 11.28 -38.97
N GLN A 462 -16.31 10.40 -39.93
CA GLN A 462 -16.99 9.13 -39.68
C GLN A 462 -16.24 8.23 -38.68
N HIS A 463 -14.90 8.31 -38.66
CA HIS A 463 -14.04 7.46 -37.83
C HIS A 463 -13.80 8.02 -36.42
N TYR A 464 -14.35 9.20 -36.13
CA TYR A 464 -14.01 9.93 -34.91
C TYR A 464 -14.38 9.17 -33.65
N THR A 465 -15.66 8.78 -33.49
CA THR A 465 -16.15 8.17 -32.25
C THR A 465 -15.39 6.88 -31.96
N THR A 466 -15.22 6.03 -32.98
CA THR A 466 -14.48 4.77 -32.85
C THR A 466 -13.01 4.98 -32.50
N ALA A 467 -12.30 5.85 -33.23
CA ALA A 467 -10.90 6.15 -32.94
C ALA A 467 -10.71 6.80 -31.56
N ASN A 468 -11.62 7.70 -31.16
CA ASN A 468 -11.57 8.39 -29.89
C ASN A 468 -11.71 7.43 -28.70
N LEU A 469 -12.73 6.57 -28.73
CA LEU A 469 -13.00 5.57 -27.70
C LEU A 469 -11.87 4.55 -27.60
N LEU A 470 -11.46 3.99 -28.74
CA LEU A 470 -10.53 2.87 -28.79
C LEU A 470 -9.09 3.28 -28.45
N LEU A 471 -8.60 4.38 -29.02
CA LEU A 471 -7.24 4.85 -28.77
C LEU A 471 -7.11 5.49 -27.38
N GLY A 472 -8.15 6.23 -26.93
CA GLY A 472 -8.21 6.74 -25.56
C GLY A 472 -8.20 5.59 -24.54
N GLY A 473 -8.98 4.55 -24.81
CA GLY A 473 -9.01 3.30 -24.03
C GLY A 473 -7.69 2.57 -23.98
N ALA A 474 -7.02 2.42 -25.13
CA ALA A 474 -5.72 1.76 -25.20
C ALA A 474 -4.66 2.46 -24.35
N ILE A 475 -4.65 3.80 -24.38
CA ILE A 475 -3.72 4.63 -23.58
C ILE A 475 -4.01 4.47 -22.09
N GLU A 476 -5.28 4.54 -21.67
CA GLU A 476 -5.67 4.29 -20.27
C GLU A 476 -5.22 2.90 -19.80
N SER A 477 -5.56 1.87 -20.56
CA SER A 477 -5.23 0.48 -20.25
C SER A 477 -3.73 0.25 -20.14
N GLY A 478 -2.93 0.80 -21.07
CA GLY A 478 -1.48 0.68 -21.02
C GLY A 478 -0.86 1.46 -19.87
N ALA A 479 -1.35 2.66 -19.57
CA ALA A 479 -0.91 3.44 -18.42
C ALA A 479 -1.23 2.72 -17.10
N SER A 480 -2.39 2.09 -16.99
CA SER A 480 -2.77 1.28 -15.83
C SER A 480 -1.87 0.05 -15.67
N GLN A 481 -1.62 -0.70 -16.76
CA GLN A 481 -0.70 -1.85 -16.75
C GLN A 481 0.73 -1.46 -16.33
N ALA A 482 1.23 -0.30 -16.77
CA ALA A 482 2.54 0.20 -16.38
C ALA A 482 2.62 0.50 -14.88
N SER A 483 1.59 1.15 -14.32
CA SER A 483 1.52 1.40 -12.87
C SER A 483 1.44 0.12 -12.06
N GLN A 484 0.65 -0.85 -12.48
CA GLN A 484 0.57 -2.17 -11.85
C GLN A 484 1.91 -2.91 -11.90
N HIS A 485 2.62 -2.83 -13.03
CA HIS A 485 3.97 -3.40 -13.15
C HIS A 485 4.91 -2.79 -12.11
N MET A 486 4.86 -1.48 -11.91
CA MET A 486 5.69 -0.80 -10.92
C MET A 486 5.30 -1.16 -9.48
N GLY A 487 4.00 -1.33 -9.20
CA GLY A 487 3.51 -1.86 -7.93
C GLY A 487 4.06 -3.26 -7.64
N GLY A 488 3.97 -4.18 -8.60
CA GLY A 488 4.55 -5.53 -8.47
C GLY A 488 6.06 -5.52 -8.29
N LEU A 489 6.77 -4.64 -9.00
CA LEU A 489 8.22 -4.43 -8.81
C LEU A 489 8.55 -3.89 -7.41
N LYS A 490 7.69 -3.05 -6.81
CA LYS A 490 7.88 -2.59 -5.43
C LYS A 490 7.69 -3.73 -4.43
N THR A 491 6.63 -4.54 -4.57
CA THR A 491 6.44 -5.74 -3.72
C THR A 491 7.65 -6.66 -3.84
N ALA A 492 8.10 -6.91 -5.07
CA ALA A 492 9.26 -7.75 -5.37
C ALA A 492 10.57 -7.20 -4.80
N TYR A 493 10.78 -5.88 -4.82
CA TYR A 493 11.93 -5.26 -4.18
C TYR A 493 11.98 -5.54 -2.67
N MET A 494 10.83 -5.45 -2.00
CA MET A 494 10.75 -5.72 -0.55
C MET A 494 10.88 -7.20 -0.21
N THR A 495 10.33 -8.09 -1.04
CA THR A 495 10.43 -9.55 -0.86
C THR A 495 11.68 -10.17 -1.48
N GLN A 496 12.56 -9.34 -2.06
CA GLN A 496 13.77 -9.76 -2.78
C GLN A 496 13.49 -10.70 -3.97
N THR A 497 12.27 -10.63 -4.53
CA THR A 497 11.89 -11.43 -5.70
C THR A 497 12.60 -10.91 -6.95
N PRO A 498 13.15 -11.77 -7.82
CA PRO A 498 13.84 -11.34 -9.03
C PRO A 498 12.94 -10.55 -9.98
N PRO A 499 13.39 -9.39 -10.51
CA PRO A 499 12.57 -8.57 -11.41
C PRO A 499 12.13 -9.29 -12.70
N ARG A 500 12.93 -10.26 -13.17
CA ARG A 500 12.55 -11.12 -14.31
C ARG A 500 11.32 -11.96 -14.02
N ALA A 501 11.19 -12.49 -12.80
CA ALA A 501 10.00 -13.25 -12.40
C ALA A 501 8.74 -12.37 -12.40
N VAL A 502 8.88 -11.10 -12.00
CA VAL A 502 7.80 -10.10 -12.09
C VAL A 502 7.37 -9.87 -13.53
N PHE A 503 8.33 -9.61 -14.42
CA PHE A 503 8.06 -9.37 -15.85
C PHE A 503 7.36 -10.56 -16.50
N TYR A 504 7.92 -11.78 -16.37
CA TYR A 504 7.32 -12.98 -16.96
C TYR A 504 5.99 -13.35 -16.29
N GLY A 505 5.89 -13.24 -14.96
CA GLY A 505 4.66 -13.50 -14.24
C GLY A 505 3.53 -12.59 -14.69
N GLN A 506 3.79 -11.29 -14.85
CA GLN A 506 2.79 -10.35 -15.32
C GLN A 506 2.39 -10.63 -16.78
N MET A 507 3.34 -10.97 -17.66
CA MET A 507 3.03 -11.38 -19.04
C MET A 507 2.13 -12.62 -19.06
N ILE A 508 2.45 -13.66 -18.28
CA ILE A 508 1.64 -14.89 -18.17
C ILE A 508 0.22 -14.53 -17.69
N GLY A 509 0.11 -13.74 -16.62
CA GLY A 509 -1.17 -13.31 -16.07
C GLY A 509 -1.99 -12.49 -17.07
N SER A 510 -1.38 -11.53 -17.76
CA SER A 510 -2.05 -10.70 -18.77
C SER A 510 -2.56 -11.52 -19.95
N TYR A 511 -1.76 -12.44 -20.51
CA TYR A 511 -2.22 -13.29 -21.62
C TYR A 511 -3.30 -14.28 -21.19
N ALA A 512 -3.13 -14.96 -20.05
CA ALA A 512 -4.18 -15.81 -19.50
C ALA A 512 -5.47 -15.01 -19.23
N GLY A 513 -5.31 -13.77 -18.78
CA GLY A 513 -6.39 -12.83 -18.52
C GLY A 513 -7.11 -12.39 -19.79
N ALA A 514 -6.40 -12.10 -20.87
CA ALA A 514 -7.01 -11.76 -22.17
C ALA A 514 -7.90 -12.88 -22.70
N LEU A 515 -7.45 -14.14 -22.60
CA LEU A 515 -8.25 -15.31 -22.96
C LEU A 515 -9.50 -15.43 -22.07
N ALA A 516 -9.32 -15.38 -20.75
CA ALA A 516 -10.41 -15.50 -19.79
C ALA A 516 -11.45 -14.37 -19.94
N ALA A 517 -10.99 -13.11 -20.01
CA ALA A 517 -11.82 -11.93 -20.14
C ALA A 517 -12.62 -11.95 -21.45
N THR A 518 -12.04 -12.41 -22.56
CA THR A 518 -12.76 -12.53 -23.85
C THR A 518 -13.89 -13.54 -23.74
N GLY A 519 -13.64 -14.71 -23.16
CA GLY A 519 -14.65 -15.74 -22.94
C GLY A 519 -15.76 -15.27 -22.00
N LEU A 520 -15.40 -14.65 -20.87
CA LEU A 520 -16.34 -14.12 -19.90
C LEU A 520 -17.19 -12.98 -20.48
N TYR A 521 -16.59 -12.05 -21.22
CA TYR A 521 -17.33 -10.98 -21.89
C TYR A 521 -18.38 -11.53 -22.85
N ARG A 522 -18.02 -12.56 -23.64
CA ARG A 522 -18.98 -13.25 -24.51
C ARG A 522 -20.06 -13.98 -23.75
N MET A 523 -19.73 -14.62 -22.63
CA MET A 523 -20.70 -15.27 -21.78
C MET A 523 -21.74 -14.25 -21.26
N TYR A 524 -21.30 -13.11 -20.71
CA TYR A 524 -22.21 -12.08 -20.20
C TYR A 524 -23.05 -11.41 -21.30
N THR A 525 -22.44 -11.05 -22.43
CA THR A 525 -23.14 -10.36 -23.55
C THR A 525 -24.07 -11.25 -24.37
N SER A 526 -23.93 -12.57 -24.29
CA SER A 526 -24.83 -13.53 -24.95
C SER A 526 -26.00 -13.94 -24.06
N THR A 527 -25.83 -13.90 -22.74
CA THR A 527 -26.86 -14.32 -21.78
C THR A 527 -27.71 -13.15 -21.26
N ASN A 528 -27.15 -11.93 -21.23
CA ASN A 528 -27.81 -10.75 -20.70
C ASN A 528 -27.96 -9.67 -21.78
N THR A 529 -28.98 -8.83 -21.63
CA THR A 529 -29.11 -7.59 -22.39
C THR A 529 -28.25 -6.50 -21.75
N ILE A 530 -27.46 -5.82 -22.57
CA ILE A 530 -26.56 -4.74 -22.15
C ILE A 530 -26.82 -3.55 -23.08
N PRO A 531 -27.03 -2.33 -22.56
CA PRO A 531 -27.22 -2.00 -21.14
C PRO A 531 -28.56 -2.52 -20.58
N SER A 532 -28.61 -2.78 -19.28
CA SER A 532 -29.84 -3.13 -18.52
C SER A 532 -29.81 -2.53 -17.11
N GLU A 533 -30.90 -2.69 -16.34
CA GLU A 533 -30.93 -2.23 -14.93
C GLU A 533 -29.86 -2.93 -14.07
N GLU A 534 -29.56 -4.20 -14.34
CA GLU A 534 -28.49 -4.94 -13.66
C GLU A 534 -27.10 -4.59 -14.23
N PHE A 535 -26.95 -4.55 -15.55
CA PHE A 535 -25.67 -4.24 -16.21
C PHE A 535 -25.71 -2.86 -16.87
N GLY A 536 -25.53 -1.82 -16.04
CA GLY A 536 -25.64 -0.43 -16.47
C GLY A 536 -24.46 0.12 -17.27
N VAL A 537 -23.31 -0.57 -17.32
CA VAL A 537 -22.07 -0.18 -18.03
C VAL A 537 -21.67 1.30 -17.86
N PRO A 538 -21.55 1.80 -16.61
CA PRO A 538 -21.30 3.22 -16.34
C PRO A 538 -20.02 3.77 -16.97
N ASP A 539 -18.93 2.98 -17.01
CA ASP A 539 -17.68 3.41 -17.63
C ASP A 539 -17.82 3.59 -19.14
N ALA A 540 -18.63 2.76 -19.80
CA ALA A 540 -18.94 2.89 -21.21
C ALA A 540 -19.66 4.21 -21.49
N HIS A 541 -20.63 4.57 -20.64
CA HIS A 541 -21.31 5.86 -20.70
C HIS A 541 -20.35 7.03 -20.48
N LEU A 542 -19.39 6.91 -19.55
CA LEU A 542 -18.39 7.94 -19.30
C LEU A 542 -17.48 8.17 -20.51
N TYR A 543 -17.08 7.07 -21.17
CA TYR A 543 -16.33 7.08 -22.42
C TYR A 543 -17.10 7.77 -23.55
N MET A 544 -18.38 7.44 -23.68
CA MET A 544 -19.26 8.01 -24.70
C MET A 544 -19.52 9.50 -24.46
N VAL A 545 -19.79 9.91 -23.22
CA VAL A 545 -20.01 11.30 -22.85
C VAL A 545 -18.78 12.16 -23.12
N ALA A 546 -17.57 11.67 -22.84
CA ALA A 546 -16.35 12.38 -23.20
C ALA A 546 -16.22 12.60 -24.72
N SER A 547 -16.53 11.58 -25.52
CA SER A 547 -16.49 11.68 -26.99
C SER A 547 -17.53 12.68 -27.51
N ARG A 548 -18.77 12.58 -27.03
CA ARG A 548 -19.88 13.48 -27.39
C ARG A 548 -19.64 14.91 -26.94
N PHE A 549 -19.02 15.12 -25.78
CA PHE A 549 -18.60 16.45 -25.30
C PHE A 549 -17.76 17.18 -26.34
N ILE A 550 -16.75 16.49 -26.88
CA ILE A 550 -15.80 17.08 -27.81
C ILE A 550 -16.45 17.37 -29.17
N ARG A 551 -17.43 16.55 -29.57
CA ARG A 551 -18.27 16.80 -30.75
C ARG A 551 -19.32 17.89 -30.54
N GLN A 552 -19.45 18.42 -29.31
CA GLN A 552 -20.54 19.32 -28.90
C GLN A 552 -21.94 18.72 -29.13
N GLN A 553 -22.05 17.40 -29.06
CA GLN A 553 -23.30 16.66 -29.22
C GLN A 553 -23.79 16.15 -27.86
N GLY A 554 -25.10 16.05 -27.68
CA GLY A 554 -25.69 15.41 -26.50
C GLY A 554 -25.56 16.15 -25.17
N LEU A 555 -25.21 17.45 -25.17
CA LEU A 555 -25.20 18.29 -23.97
C LEU A 555 -26.64 18.66 -23.54
N PRO A 556 -27.10 18.22 -22.36
CA PRO A 556 -28.41 18.62 -21.87
C PRO A 556 -28.47 20.11 -21.51
N PRO A 557 -29.68 20.72 -21.52
CA PRO A 557 -29.85 22.09 -21.05
C PRO A 557 -29.28 22.28 -19.64
N GLY A 558 -28.58 23.40 -19.42
CA GLY A 558 -27.97 23.73 -18.12
C GLY A 558 -26.71 22.94 -17.75
N ALA A 559 -26.40 21.81 -18.39
CA ALA A 559 -25.28 20.95 -18.00
C ALA A 559 -23.92 21.64 -18.16
N MET A 560 -23.71 22.40 -19.25
CA MET A 560 -22.43 23.04 -19.55
C MET A 560 -21.92 23.96 -18.42
N GLY A 561 -22.80 24.77 -17.85
CA GLY A 561 -22.41 25.69 -16.76
C GLY A 561 -21.95 24.94 -15.51
N PHE A 562 -22.64 23.88 -15.15
CA PHE A 562 -22.26 23.02 -14.02
C PHE A 562 -20.98 22.24 -14.30
N THR A 563 -20.79 21.74 -15.52
CA THR A 563 -19.54 21.08 -15.93
C THR A 563 -18.33 22.00 -15.81
N VAL A 564 -18.43 23.24 -16.27
CA VAL A 564 -17.35 24.24 -16.16
C VAL A 564 -17.10 24.60 -14.69
N GLY A 565 -18.15 24.83 -13.91
CA GLY A 565 -18.02 25.08 -12.46
C GLY A 565 -17.36 23.91 -11.72
N ALA A 566 -17.76 22.68 -12.06
CA ALA A 566 -17.17 21.45 -11.55
C ALA A 566 -15.70 21.30 -11.95
N PHE A 567 -15.32 21.67 -13.18
CA PHE A 567 -13.92 21.70 -13.60
C PHE A 567 -13.08 22.65 -12.73
N VAL A 568 -13.56 23.87 -12.52
CA VAL A 568 -12.85 24.83 -11.66
C VAL A 568 -12.75 24.31 -10.23
N LEU A 569 -13.84 23.74 -9.69
CA LEU A 569 -13.85 23.15 -8.35
C LEU A 569 -12.85 22.00 -8.23
N GLY A 570 -12.83 21.08 -9.20
CA GLY A 570 -11.85 19.98 -9.27
C GLY A 570 -10.42 20.48 -9.30
N ALA A 571 -10.13 21.48 -10.14
CA ALA A 571 -8.82 22.12 -10.21
C ALA A 571 -8.40 22.76 -8.88
N VAL A 572 -9.30 23.49 -8.23
CA VAL A 572 -9.05 24.11 -6.93
C VAL A 572 -8.79 23.06 -5.84
N MET A 573 -9.60 22.00 -5.78
CA MET A 573 -9.40 20.92 -4.80
C MET A 573 -8.04 20.22 -5.00
N SER A 574 -7.64 19.96 -6.25
CA SER A 574 -6.32 19.42 -6.59
C SER A 574 -5.20 20.37 -6.15
N MET A 575 -5.31 21.66 -6.48
CA MET A 575 -4.33 22.69 -6.09
C MET A 575 -4.18 22.81 -4.57
N LEU A 576 -5.29 22.82 -3.83
CA LEU A 576 -5.29 22.84 -2.37
C LEU A 576 -4.65 21.59 -1.77
N ARG A 577 -4.85 20.40 -2.36
CA ARG A 577 -4.17 19.17 -1.91
C ARG A 577 -2.66 19.23 -2.13
N ILE A 578 -2.21 19.84 -3.23
CA ILE A 578 -0.78 20.01 -3.55
C ILE A 578 -0.14 21.01 -2.59
N LEU A 579 -0.73 22.21 -2.46
CA LEU A 579 -0.23 23.27 -1.56
C LEU A 579 -0.32 22.87 -0.09
N GLY A 580 -1.33 22.09 0.26
CA GLY A 580 -1.61 21.59 1.61
C GLY A 580 -0.74 20.43 2.06
N SER A 581 0.23 19.97 1.26
CA SER A 581 0.99 18.73 1.53
C SER A 581 1.57 18.64 2.96
N LYS A 582 1.96 19.77 3.55
CA LYS A 582 2.55 19.88 4.89
C LYS A 582 1.56 20.22 6.00
N TYR A 583 0.29 20.47 5.69
CA TYR A 583 -0.69 21.01 6.63
C TYR A 583 -1.78 20.01 7.00
N TRP A 584 -2.23 20.06 8.26
CA TRP A 584 -3.25 19.17 8.80
C TRP A 584 -4.60 19.26 8.10
N TRP A 585 -4.95 20.41 7.51
CA TRP A 585 -6.24 20.64 6.86
C TRP A 585 -6.38 19.93 5.53
N ARG A 586 -5.27 19.48 4.90
CA ARG A 586 -5.28 18.72 3.64
C ARG A 586 -6.18 17.49 3.71
N ARG A 587 -6.27 16.84 4.87
CA ARG A 587 -7.11 15.65 5.09
C ARG A 587 -8.61 15.89 4.89
N PHE A 588 -9.05 17.15 4.88
CA PHE A 588 -10.44 17.52 4.64
C PHE A 588 -10.70 17.94 3.20
N VAL A 589 -9.67 18.09 2.37
CA VAL A 589 -9.84 18.44 0.96
C VAL A 589 -10.10 17.16 0.18
N PRO A 590 -11.31 16.98 -0.39
CA PRO A 590 -11.64 15.75 -1.07
C PRO A 590 -10.92 15.64 -2.42
N SER A 591 -10.77 14.40 -2.89
CA SER A 591 -10.31 14.13 -4.26
C SER A 591 -11.46 14.37 -5.23
N GLY A 592 -11.25 15.25 -6.24
CA GLY A 592 -12.27 15.53 -7.25
C GLY A 592 -12.69 14.28 -8.03
N VAL A 593 -11.75 13.39 -8.32
CA VAL A 593 -12.03 12.08 -8.94
C VAL A 593 -12.93 11.21 -8.04
N ALA A 594 -12.65 11.12 -6.74
CA ALA A 594 -13.44 10.30 -5.82
C ALA A 594 -14.88 10.84 -5.66
N VAL A 595 -15.02 12.16 -5.55
CA VAL A 595 -16.33 12.83 -5.52
C VAL A 595 -17.08 12.57 -6.83
N ALA A 596 -16.41 12.70 -7.97
CA ALA A 596 -17.02 12.40 -9.25
C ALA A 596 -17.51 10.95 -9.32
N ILE A 597 -16.70 9.94 -8.98
CA ILE A 597 -17.14 8.54 -8.97
C ILE A 597 -18.41 8.36 -8.13
N GLY A 598 -18.48 9.00 -6.96
CA GLY A 598 -19.67 9.02 -6.11
C GLY A 598 -20.93 9.62 -6.76
N MET A 599 -20.77 10.59 -7.67
CA MET A 599 -21.87 11.15 -8.45
C MET A 599 -22.37 10.22 -9.56
N HIS A 600 -21.56 9.25 -10.01
CA HIS A 600 -21.92 8.34 -11.11
C HIS A 600 -22.53 7.04 -10.60
N ILE A 601 -22.04 6.55 -9.46
CA ILE A 601 -22.49 5.31 -8.84
C ILE A 601 -23.76 5.58 -8.02
N MET A 602 -24.73 4.67 -8.12
CA MET A 602 -26.01 4.78 -7.42
C MET A 602 -25.80 4.83 -5.89
N PRO A 603 -26.59 5.62 -5.14
CA PRO A 603 -26.49 5.68 -3.68
C PRO A 603 -26.68 4.30 -3.04
N ALA A 604 -27.54 3.45 -3.62
CA ALA A 604 -27.74 2.05 -3.24
C ALA A 604 -26.44 1.25 -3.07
N ILE A 605 -25.46 1.49 -3.94
CA ILE A 605 -24.15 0.81 -3.97
C ILE A 605 -23.11 1.58 -3.13
N THR A 606 -23.23 2.91 -3.06
CA THR A 606 -22.27 3.77 -2.36
C THR A 606 -22.45 3.73 -0.84
N LEU A 607 -23.68 3.68 -0.33
CA LEU A 607 -23.98 3.67 1.11
C LEU A 607 -23.42 2.43 1.86
N PRO A 608 -23.54 1.20 1.34
CA PRO A 608 -22.96 0.00 1.96
C PRO A 608 -21.45 0.09 2.18
N ARG A 609 -20.73 0.80 1.30
CA ARG A 609 -19.27 0.96 1.37
C ARG A 609 -18.82 1.81 2.55
N VAL A 610 -19.68 2.73 3.00
CA VAL A 610 -19.43 3.63 4.13
C VAL A 610 -19.89 3.01 5.45
N ALA A 611 -20.83 2.06 5.43
CA ALA A 611 -21.49 1.52 6.62
C ALA A 611 -20.51 0.92 7.65
N MET A 612 -19.41 0.32 7.20
CA MET A 612 -18.37 -0.24 8.08
C MET A 612 -17.34 0.80 8.55
N ILE A 613 -17.33 2.02 8.00
CA ILE A 613 -16.42 3.09 8.43
C ILE A 613 -16.66 3.42 9.89
N ARG A 614 -17.91 3.43 10.39
CA ARG A 614 -18.14 3.70 11.81
C ARG A 614 -17.55 2.62 12.71
N ARG A 615 -17.52 1.34 12.31
CA ARG A 615 -16.86 0.27 13.10
C ARG A 615 -15.35 0.28 12.95
N ILE A 616 -14.81 0.57 11.77
CA ILE A 616 -13.36 0.65 11.54
C ILE A 616 -12.79 1.91 12.18
N VAL A 617 -13.43 3.07 11.98
CA VAL A 617 -13.08 4.34 12.64
C VAL A 617 -13.42 4.30 14.11
N ALA A 618 -14.49 3.65 14.58
CA ALA A 618 -14.68 3.44 16.03
C ALA A 618 -13.73 2.38 16.58
N ARG A 619 -13.19 1.45 15.79
CA ARG A 619 -12.14 0.51 16.24
C ARG A 619 -10.78 1.20 16.23
N GLU A 620 -10.45 2.00 15.24
CA GLU A 620 -9.28 2.88 15.23
C GLU A 620 -9.40 3.99 16.28
N ALA A 621 -10.60 4.50 16.54
CA ALA A 621 -10.89 5.45 17.60
C ALA A 621 -11.09 4.77 18.95
N ARG A 622 -11.39 3.47 19.06
CA ARG A 622 -11.31 2.71 20.32
C ARG A 622 -9.86 2.31 20.62
N VAL A 623 -9.07 2.06 19.58
CA VAL A 623 -7.61 1.91 19.64
C VAL A 623 -6.96 3.26 19.97
N LYS A 624 -7.53 4.39 19.52
CA LYS A 624 -7.03 5.75 19.85
C LYS A 624 -7.68 6.42 21.07
N HIS A 625 -8.90 6.05 21.49
CA HIS A 625 -9.71 6.72 22.54
C HIS A 625 -10.44 5.73 23.50
N GLY A 626 -10.00 4.48 23.61
CA GLY A 626 -10.35 3.61 24.75
C GLY A 626 -11.66 2.83 24.63
N ASP A 627 -11.54 1.51 24.45
CA ASP A 627 -12.31 0.55 25.25
C ASP A 627 -11.38 0.09 26.40
N LEU A 628 -11.18 0.98 27.37
CA LEU A 628 -10.63 0.71 28.70
C LEU A 628 -11.73 1.08 29.71
N HIS A 629 -12.87 0.38 29.63
CA HIS A 629 -13.94 0.57 30.61
C HIS A 629 -13.89 -0.39 31.81
N ASN A 630 -12.81 -1.16 31.96
CA ASN A 630 -12.47 -1.78 33.24
C ASN A 630 -10.95 -1.69 33.49
N GLY A 631 -10.56 -0.69 34.27
CA GLY A 631 -9.28 -0.66 34.98
C GLY A 631 -8.12 0.03 34.26
N PHE A 632 -7.87 1.27 34.69
CA PHE A 632 -6.62 2.05 34.64
C PHE A 632 -6.47 3.16 33.58
N ARG A 633 -6.39 4.39 34.11
CA ARG A 633 -6.30 5.70 33.46
C ARG A 633 -4.88 5.94 32.91
N MET A 634 -4.76 6.24 31.61
CA MET A 634 -3.50 6.52 30.90
C MET A 634 -3.40 7.97 30.35
N ASP A 635 -4.10 8.94 30.95
CA ASP A 635 -4.14 10.33 30.44
C ASP A 635 -3.08 11.27 31.04
N ARG A 636 -1.92 10.76 31.48
CA ARG A 636 -0.88 11.63 32.08
C ARG A 636 0.54 11.57 31.51
N TYR A 637 0.79 10.83 30.43
CA TYR A 637 2.13 10.79 29.81
C TYR A 637 2.10 11.33 28.38
N THR A 638 2.10 12.65 28.25
CA THR A 638 2.76 13.28 27.11
C THR A 638 4.25 12.99 27.31
N LEU A 639 4.80 12.00 26.61
CA LEU A 639 6.24 11.76 26.54
C LEU A 639 6.90 13.01 25.92
N ARG A 640 7.19 13.99 26.76
CA ARG A 640 8.20 15.00 26.47
C ARG A 640 9.52 14.27 26.53
N LEU A 641 10.29 14.31 25.44
CA LEU A 641 11.71 14.01 25.46
C LEU A 641 12.34 14.90 26.55
N ASP A 642 12.61 14.30 27.71
CA ASP A 642 13.23 15.01 28.82
C ASP A 642 14.74 15.12 28.54
N THR A 643 15.29 16.30 28.78
CA THR A 643 16.69 16.66 28.52
C THR A 643 17.59 16.34 29.71
N ASN A 644 17.25 15.34 30.52
CA ASN A 644 17.99 14.94 31.72
C ASN A 644 19.30 14.17 31.42
N PHE A 645 20.02 14.55 30.36
CA PHE A 645 21.44 14.27 30.32
C PHE A 645 22.07 15.12 31.42
N VAL A 646 22.57 14.50 32.49
CA VAL A 646 23.46 15.19 33.43
C VAL A 646 24.69 15.64 32.62
N PRO A 647 24.86 16.93 32.33
CA PRO A 647 25.96 17.38 31.50
C PRO A 647 27.27 17.12 32.23
N GLY A 648 28.25 16.51 31.55
CA GLY A 648 29.62 16.39 32.07
C GLY A 648 30.06 15.04 32.64
N ARG A 649 29.25 13.97 32.55
CA ARG A 649 29.73 12.62 32.90
C ARG A 649 30.55 12.05 31.72
N GLN A 650 31.87 12.13 31.80
CA GLN A 650 32.75 11.46 30.84
C GLN A 650 32.67 9.95 31.03
N ALA A 651 32.40 9.21 29.95
CA ALA A 651 32.51 7.76 29.97
C ALA A 651 33.98 7.38 30.24
N PRO A 652 34.26 6.39 31.11
CA PRO A 652 35.62 6.00 31.48
C PRO A 652 36.41 5.31 30.34
N GLY A 653 35.88 5.32 29.11
CA GLY A 653 36.46 4.71 27.92
C GLY A 653 35.77 3.40 27.51
N ASP A 654 36.29 2.78 26.45
CA ASP A 654 35.80 1.49 25.94
C ASP A 654 36.13 0.33 26.91
N LEU A 655 35.47 -0.82 26.71
CA LEU A 655 35.73 -2.04 27.47
C LEU A 655 37.24 -2.37 27.51
N GLY A 656 37.82 -2.48 28.71
CA GLY A 656 39.24 -2.78 28.91
C GLY A 656 40.20 -1.59 28.89
N SER A 657 39.72 -0.38 28.59
CA SER A 657 40.53 0.83 28.72
C SER A 657 40.92 1.10 30.18
N GLU A 658 42.06 1.76 30.38
CA GLU A 658 42.55 2.12 31.71
C GLU A 658 41.81 3.36 32.23
N ILE A 659 41.23 3.27 33.43
CA ILE A 659 40.46 4.36 34.05
C ILE A 659 41.38 5.38 34.73
N GLY A 660 42.51 4.92 35.27
CA GLY A 660 43.40 5.75 36.08
C GLY A 660 42.84 6.01 37.49
N PRO A 661 43.40 7.01 38.21
CA PRO A 661 43.02 7.29 39.59
C PRO A 661 41.61 7.88 39.70
N VAL A 662 40.78 7.27 40.53
CA VAL A 662 39.40 7.68 40.81
C VAL A 662 39.32 8.25 42.22
N GLN A 663 38.77 9.45 42.37
CA GLN A 663 38.51 10.05 43.67
C GLN A 663 37.12 9.64 44.17
N LEU A 664 37.05 9.09 45.38
CA LEU A 664 35.82 8.66 46.03
C LEU A 664 35.15 9.81 46.78
N GLU A 665 33.88 9.61 47.16
CA GLU A 665 33.08 10.60 47.90
C GLU A 665 33.68 10.95 49.27
N ASP A 666 34.46 10.05 49.86
CA ASP A 666 35.21 10.29 51.11
C ASP A 666 36.52 11.06 50.91
N GLY A 667 36.81 11.47 49.68
CA GLY A 667 38.01 12.22 49.29
C GLY A 667 39.25 11.37 49.05
N SER A 668 39.20 10.05 49.27
CA SER A 668 40.31 9.14 49.00
C SER A 668 40.46 8.83 47.52
N THR A 669 41.69 8.58 47.07
CA THR A 669 41.98 8.21 45.67
C THR A 669 42.30 6.73 45.59
N VAL A 670 41.63 6.02 44.69
CA VAL A 670 41.85 4.61 44.39
C VAL A 670 42.21 4.42 42.93
N ASP A 671 42.95 3.35 42.61
CA ASP A 671 43.19 2.96 41.22
C ASP A 671 41.90 2.34 40.63
N GLY A 672 41.35 2.97 39.59
CA GLY A 672 40.14 2.53 38.91
C GLY A 672 40.33 1.26 38.08
N GLY A 673 41.57 0.86 37.79
CA GLY A 673 41.92 -0.30 36.99
C GLY A 673 41.40 -0.20 35.55
N HIS A 674 41.13 -1.35 34.93
CA HIS A 674 40.60 -1.44 33.56
C HIS A 674 39.08 -1.61 33.52
N VAL A 675 38.40 -0.86 32.64
CA VAL A 675 36.93 -0.85 32.51
C VAL A 675 36.37 -2.26 32.38
N LEU A 676 35.57 -2.67 33.36
CA LEU A 676 34.82 -3.94 33.41
C LEU A 676 35.70 -5.21 33.29
N MET A 677 36.97 -5.14 33.69
CA MET A 677 37.86 -6.29 33.71
C MET A 677 37.81 -7.04 35.04
N ARG A 678 37.75 -8.37 34.97
CA ARG A 678 37.60 -9.23 36.17
C ARG A 678 38.74 -9.00 37.16
N GLY A 679 38.38 -8.85 38.44
CA GLY A 679 39.33 -8.66 39.53
C GLY A 679 39.82 -7.22 39.70
N GLN A 680 39.36 -6.29 38.86
CA GLN A 680 39.63 -4.85 39.02
C GLN A 680 38.68 -4.21 40.05
N TRP A 681 39.08 -3.06 40.56
CA TRP A 681 38.30 -2.32 41.56
C TRP A 681 36.88 -1.98 41.07
N ASN A 682 36.73 -1.58 39.81
CA ASN A 682 35.45 -1.15 39.22
C ASN A 682 34.42 -2.27 38.99
N VAL A 683 34.79 -3.55 39.17
CA VAL A 683 33.87 -4.70 39.13
C VAL A 683 33.66 -5.34 40.50
N ALA A 684 34.31 -4.82 41.55
CA ALA A 684 34.06 -5.29 42.91
C ALA A 684 32.67 -4.83 43.38
N PHE A 685 31.98 -5.68 44.15
CA PHE A 685 30.72 -5.29 44.77
C PHE A 685 30.93 -4.17 45.79
N ASP A 686 29.91 -3.30 45.92
CA ASP A 686 29.88 -2.26 46.95
C ASP A 686 30.09 -2.88 48.34
N ARG A 687 30.92 -2.24 49.17
CA ARG A 687 31.30 -2.74 50.49
C ARG A 687 30.10 -3.07 51.37
N ARG A 688 28.98 -2.36 51.21
CA ARG A 688 27.73 -2.60 51.95
C ARG A 688 27.10 -3.94 51.58
N LEU A 689 27.12 -4.32 50.30
CA LEU A 689 26.63 -5.61 49.84
C LEU A 689 27.57 -6.74 50.26
N VAL A 690 28.89 -6.52 50.19
CA VAL A 690 29.87 -7.51 50.68
C VAL A 690 29.71 -7.77 52.18
N ALA A 691 29.44 -6.73 52.97
CA ALA A 691 29.19 -6.88 54.41
C ALA A 691 27.88 -7.61 54.74
N ALA A 692 26.88 -7.52 53.85
CA ALA A 692 25.58 -8.19 54.01
C ALA A 692 25.55 -9.62 53.45
N ALA A 693 26.55 -10.01 52.64
CA ALA A 693 26.61 -11.31 51.99
C ALA A 693 26.80 -12.44 53.00
N ARG A 694 26.10 -13.56 52.78
CA ARG A 694 26.20 -14.78 53.56
C ARG A 694 27.10 -15.81 52.86
N PRO A 695 27.69 -16.78 53.59
CA PRO A 695 28.53 -17.82 52.99
C PRO A 695 27.86 -18.62 51.87
N GLU A 696 26.53 -18.74 51.89
CA GLU A 696 25.71 -19.44 50.90
C GLU A 696 25.43 -18.66 49.60
N ASP A 697 25.75 -17.36 49.57
CA ASP A 697 25.52 -16.48 48.41
C ASP A 697 26.49 -16.79 47.28
N ILE A 698 25.98 -16.81 46.04
CA ILE A 698 26.74 -17.16 44.85
C ILE A 698 27.10 -15.90 44.06
N TRP A 699 28.38 -15.79 43.72
CA TRP A 699 28.91 -14.68 42.96
C TRP A 699 29.07 -15.08 41.50
N VAL A 700 28.27 -14.47 40.63
CA VAL A 700 28.25 -14.81 39.20
C VAL A 700 28.94 -13.72 38.38
N SER A 701 30.03 -14.09 37.71
CA SER A 701 30.64 -13.24 36.69
C SER A 701 29.95 -13.47 35.34
N LYS A 702 29.49 -12.40 34.71
CA LYS A 702 28.81 -12.45 33.40
C LYS A 702 29.53 -11.56 32.38
N ASN A 703 29.55 -11.99 31.12
CA ASN A 703 30.15 -11.27 29.99
C ASN A 703 29.10 -10.77 28.97
N ARG A 704 27.81 -10.86 29.33
CA ARG A 704 26.65 -10.35 28.60
C ARG A 704 25.68 -9.68 29.57
N HIS A 705 24.63 -9.05 29.05
CA HIS A 705 23.65 -8.34 29.87
C HIS A 705 22.89 -9.30 30.80
N SER A 706 22.37 -10.42 30.29
CA SER A 706 21.68 -11.42 31.09
C SER A 706 22.62 -12.25 31.96
N GLY A 707 22.23 -12.49 33.21
CA GLY A 707 22.86 -13.47 34.09
C GLY A 707 22.58 -14.92 33.68
N PHE A 708 21.52 -15.17 32.92
CA PHE A 708 21.10 -16.50 32.43
C PHE A 708 21.73 -16.87 31.08
N TRP A 709 22.51 -15.96 30.49
CA TRP A 709 23.27 -16.25 29.29
C TRP A 709 24.18 -17.48 29.49
N GLY A 710 24.25 -18.34 28.48
CA GLY A 710 24.99 -19.60 28.53
C GLY A 710 26.44 -19.43 29.01
N GLY A 711 26.80 -20.14 30.08
CA GLY A 711 28.16 -20.16 30.64
C GLY A 711 28.33 -19.57 32.04
N THR A 712 27.30 -19.00 32.65
CA THR A 712 27.36 -18.45 34.03
C THR A 712 27.13 -19.49 35.13
N GLY A 713 26.52 -20.64 34.80
CA GLY A 713 26.18 -21.70 35.77
C GLY A 713 25.01 -21.38 36.70
N ILE A 714 24.39 -20.20 36.58
CA ILE A 714 23.33 -19.76 37.50
C ILE A 714 22.08 -20.66 37.45
N GLU A 715 21.68 -21.10 36.25
CA GLU A 715 20.52 -21.97 36.07
C GLU A 715 20.69 -23.32 36.78
N ALA A 716 21.87 -23.93 36.68
CA ALA A 716 22.18 -25.17 37.41
C ALA A 716 22.18 -24.96 38.93
N ALA A 717 22.71 -23.82 39.39
CA ALA A 717 22.72 -23.46 40.81
C ALA A 717 21.30 -23.24 41.37
N LEU A 718 20.43 -22.54 40.63
CA LEU A 718 19.04 -22.29 41.03
C LEU A 718 18.21 -23.59 41.03
N LYS A 719 18.34 -24.42 39.99
CA LYS A 719 17.62 -25.70 39.88
C LYS A 719 18.03 -26.69 40.97
N SER A 720 19.34 -26.83 41.24
CA SER A 720 19.83 -27.73 42.29
C SER A 720 19.37 -27.33 43.71
N ARG A 721 19.09 -26.04 43.93
CA ARG A 721 18.53 -25.51 45.19
C ARG A 721 16.99 -25.52 45.23
N GLY A 722 16.32 -25.96 44.16
CA GLY A 722 14.86 -26.00 44.08
C GLY A 722 14.17 -24.63 44.07
N ILE A 723 14.88 -23.57 43.70
CA ILE A 723 14.36 -22.20 43.68
C ILE A 723 13.43 -22.02 42.47
N ARG A 724 12.22 -21.52 42.72
CA ARG A 724 11.18 -21.30 41.70
C ARG A 724 10.87 -19.82 41.46
N THR A 725 11.16 -18.97 42.43
CA THR A 725 10.82 -17.55 42.42
C THR A 725 12.07 -16.71 42.60
N LEU A 726 12.22 -15.68 41.77
CA LEU A 726 13.40 -14.84 41.70
C LEU A 726 13.03 -13.36 41.84
N PHE A 727 13.75 -12.66 42.72
CA PHE A 727 13.66 -11.22 42.89
C PHE A 727 14.81 -10.53 42.15
N PHE A 728 14.47 -9.55 41.33
CA PHE A 728 15.41 -8.81 40.49
C PHE A 728 15.60 -7.38 41.02
N SER A 729 16.86 -7.00 41.25
CA SER A 729 17.30 -5.66 41.67
C SER A 729 18.66 -5.33 41.04
N GLY A 730 19.04 -4.05 41.00
CA GLY A 730 20.37 -3.60 40.56
C GLY A 730 20.33 -2.64 39.36
N ALA A 731 21.42 -2.61 38.59
CA ALA A 731 21.57 -1.69 37.46
C ALA A 731 22.23 -2.36 36.23
N ASN A 732 21.90 -1.97 35.00
CA ASN A 732 20.85 -1.01 34.63
C ASN A 732 19.47 -1.71 34.51
N MET A 733 18.41 -1.02 34.96
CA MET A 733 17.04 -1.54 34.98
C MET A 733 16.57 -2.00 33.59
N ASP A 734 16.80 -1.18 32.57
CA ASP A 734 16.44 -1.40 31.16
C ASP A 734 17.42 -2.27 30.36
N GLN A 735 18.50 -2.73 31.00
CA GLN A 735 19.50 -3.59 30.37
C GLN A 735 19.68 -4.86 31.20
N CYS A 736 20.74 -4.93 32.00
CA CYS A 736 21.15 -6.12 32.74
C CYS A 736 20.02 -6.72 33.60
N VAL A 737 19.21 -5.89 34.25
CA VAL A 737 18.09 -6.37 35.09
C VAL A 737 16.96 -6.91 34.21
N ALA A 738 16.43 -6.10 33.28
CA ALA A 738 15.35 -6.52 32.38
C ALA A 738 15.71 -7.76 31.56
N THR A 739 16.89 -7.81 30.94
CA THR A 739 17.28 -8.99 30.13
C THR A 739 17.42 -10.24 30.99
N SER A 740 17.94 -10.13 32.23
CA SER A 740 18.03 -11.28 33.13
C SER A 740 16.66 -11.77 33.59
N ALA A 741 15.73 -10.85 33.85
CA ALA A 741 14.37 -11.20 34.26
C ALA A 741 13.56 -11.83 33.12
N ILE A 742 13.68 -11.31 31.91
CA ILE A 742 13.04 -11.88 30.71
C ILE A 742 13.57 -13.28 30.42
N ASP A 743 14.89 -13.51 30.49
CA ASP A 743 15.47 -14.84 30.29
C ASP A 743 15.04 -15.83 31.38
N ALA A 744 15.02 -15.38 32.65
CA ALA A 744 14.54 -16.21 33.74
C ALA A 744 13.06 -16.60 33.57
N TYR A 745 12.22 -15.64 33.18
CA TYR A 745 10.82 -15.91 32.85
C TYR A 745 10.69 -16.92 31.71
N ALA A 746 11.45 -16.74 30.63
CA ALA A 746 11.46 -17.66 29.49
C ALA A 746 11.91 -19.08 29.87
N HIS A 747 12.78 -19.22 30.86
CA HIS A 747 13.24 -20.51 31.39
C HIS A 747 12.34 -21.06 32.52
N GLY A 748 11.24 -20.38 32.86
CA GLY A 748 10.17 -20.88 33.73
C GLY A 748 10.27 -20.51 35.21
N TRP A 749 11.00 -19.44 35.57
CA TRP A 749 10.98 -18.88 36.93
C TRP A 749 9.92 -17.80 37.11
N ASP A 750 9.31 -17.75 38.30
CA ASP A 750 8.44 -16.65 38.71
C ASP A 750 9.29 -15.41 39.00
N CYS A 751 9.12 -14.35 38.22
CA CYS A 751 9.98 -13.17 38.27
C CYS A 751 9.29 -12.00 38.99
N LEU A 752 9.97 -11.43 39.98
CA LEU A 752 9.52 -10.25 40.71
C LEU A 752 10.57 -9.14 40.61
N LEU A 753 10.20 -7.98 40.07
CA LEU A 753 11.08 -6.83 39.89
C LEU A 753 10.91 -5.81 41.03
N LEU A 754 11.98 -5.55 41.77
CA LEU A 754 12.01 -4.56 42.85
C LEU A 754 12.29 -3.16 42.27
N SER A 755 11.24 -2.40 41.97
CA SER A 755 11.31 -1.13 41.23
C SER A 755 12.20 -0.08 41.91
N ASP A 756 12.07 0.08 43.23
CA ASP A 756 12.84 1.02 44.05
C ASP A 756 14.25 0.51 44.42
N ALA A 757 14.57 -0.75 44.10
CA ALA A 757 15.92 -1.32 44.16
C ALA A 757 16.59 -1.47 42.77
N CYS A 758 15.99 -0.88 41.73
CA CYS A 758 16.56 -0.83 40.39
C CYS A 758 16.92 0.61 40.00
N ALA A 759 18.02 0.76 39.26
CA ALA A 759 18.46 2.07 38.76
C ALA A 759 18.89 1.98 37.29
N THR A 760 18.76 3.09 36.56
CA THR A 760 19.32 3.24 35.21
C THR A 760 19.78 4.68 34.96
N THR A 761 20.73 4.84 34.06
CA THR A 761 21.16 6.13 33.51
C THR A 761 20.39 6.51 32.24
N SER A 762 19.56 5.61 31.72
CA SER A 762 18.65 5.88 30.61
C SER A 762 17.54 6.85 31.05
N PRO A 763 16.88 7.57 30.12
CA PRO A 763 15.76 8.43 30.46
C PRO A 763 14.65 7.70 31.23
N ASP A 764 13.90 8.41 32.06
CA ASP A 764 12.86 7.83 32.93
C ASP A 764 11.83 6.96 32.20
N PHE A 765 11.55 7.25 30.93
CA PHE A 765 10.64 6.43 30.13
C PHE A 765 11.16 5.01 29.88
N ALA A 766 12.48 4.79 29.87
CA ALA A 766 13.07 3.45 29.74
C ALA A 766 12.77 2.63 30.99
N ARG A 767 12.86 3.26 32.16
CA ARG A 767 12.45 2.67 33.45
C ARG A 767 10.97 2.28 33.44
N GLN A 768 10.11 3.23 33.05
CA GLN A 768 8.66 3.04 33.00
C GLN A 768 8.26 1.93 32.01
N CYS A 769 8.95 1.83 30.88
CA CYS A 769 8.74 0.77 29.89
C CYS A 769 9.02 -0.61 30.51
N VAL A 770 10.16 -0.78 31.19
CA VAL A 770 10.53 -2.05 31.83
C VAL A 770 9.54 -2.42 32.94
N GLU A 771 9.14 -1.46 33.77
CA GLU A 771 8.15 -1.68 34.83
C GLU A 771 6.79 -2.10 34.23
N PHE A 772 6.37 -1.44 33.15
CA PHE A 772 5.13 -1.78 32.45
C PHE A 772 5.19 -3.18 31.85
N GLU A 773 6.22 -3.47 31.05
CA GLU A 773 6.40 -4.77 30.38
C GLU A 773 6.54 -5.91 31.40
N CYS A 774 7.24 -5.68 32.51
CA CYS A 774 7.32 -6.63 33.61
C CYS A 774 5.93 -6.97 34.15
N ALA A 775 5.18 -5.95 34.57
CA ALA A 775 3.89 -6.11 35.22
C ALA A 775 2.82 -6.76 34.33
N VAL A 776 2.94 -6.62 33.00
CA VAL A 776 1.94 -7.12 32.05
C VAL A 776 2.35 -8.40 31.33
N GLY A 777 3.64 -8.72 31.26
CA GLY A 777 4.16 -9.72 30.33
C GLY A 777 5.00 -10.84 30.94
N TRP A 778 5.92 -10.52 31.86
CA TRP A 778 6.97 -11.47 32.27
C TRP A 778 7.29 -11.46 33.77
N GLY A 779 6.48 -10.81 34.61
CA GLY A 779 6.65 -10.85 36.06
C GLY A 779 5.68 -9.98 36.84
N PHE A 780 6.05 -9.66 38.09
CA PHE A 780 5.36 -8.69 38.95
C PHE A 780 6.31 -7.59 39.37
N VAL A 781 5.80 -6.36 39.47
CA VAL A 781 6.57 -5.22 39.98
C VAL A 781 6.11 -4.89 41.39
N LEU A 782 7.06 -4.71 42.29
CA LEU A 782 6.82 -4.32 43.67
C LEU A 782 7.92 -3.39 44.17
N THR A 783 7.65 -2.71 45.27
CA THR A 783 8.65 -1.97 46.04
C THR A 783 9.26 -2.85 47.13
N CYS A 784 10.46 -2.51 47.61
CA CYS A 784 11.09 -3.17 48.74
C CYS A 784 10.22 -3.12 50.00
N GLN A 785 9.48 -2.03 50.20
CA GLN A 785 8.52 -1.94 51.31
C GLN A 785 7.37 -2.94 51.14
N GLN A 786 6.78 -3.04 49.95
CA GLN A 786 5.73 -4.04 49.67
C GLN A 786 6.23 -5.47 49.82
N LEU A 787 7.50 -5.74 49.49
CA LEU A 787 8.12 -7.04 49.76
C LEU A 787 8.22 -7.31 51.26
N ALA A 788 8.73 -6.35 52.04
CA ALA A 788 8.85 -6.47 53.49
C ALA A 788 7.48 -6.69 54.15
N ASP A 789 6.49 -5.86 53.80
CA ASP A 789 5.11 -5.98 54.28
C ASP A 789 4.51 -7.36 53.90
N GLY A 790 4.78 -7.84 52.68
CA GLY A 790 4.35 -9.16 52.22
C GLY A 790 4.98 -10.31 53.01
N ILE A 791 6.27 -10.22 53.33
CA ILE A 791 6.98 -11.24 54.13
C ILE A 791 6.45 -11.28 55.56
N ASP A 792 6.20 -10.12 56.18
CA ASP A 792 5.63 -10.04 57.53
C ASP A 792 4.22 -10.65 57.57
N ASN A 793 3.44 -10.49 56.50
CA ASN A 793 2.12 -11.12 56.36
C ASN A 793 2.18 -12.63 56.06
N ILE A 794 3.25 -13.12 55.41
CA ILE A 794 3.47 -14.55 55.18
C ILE A 794 3.69 -15.30 56.51
N GLN A 795 4.33 -14.68 57.50
CA GLN A 795 4.49 -15.30 58.83
C GLN A 795 3.18 -15.41 59.63
N THR A 796 2.15 -14.62 59.31
CA THR A 796 0.82 -14.74 59.95
C THR A 796 -0.13 -15.73 59.27
N ALA A 797 0.25 -16.25 58.09
CA ALA A 797 -0.57 -17.14 57.27
C ALA A 797 -0.02 -18.58 57.22
N VAL A 798 0.46 -19.10 58.36
CA VAL A 798 0.65 -20.55 58.54
C VAL A 798 -0.50 -21.09 59.40
N PRO A 799 -1.60 -21.58 58.83
CA PRO A 799 -2.31 -22.70 59.42
C PRO A 799 -1.53 -23.98 59.12
N ASP A 800 -1.33 -24.79 60.15
CA ASP A 800 -0.67 -26.10 60.12
C ASP A 800 -0.98 -26.90 58.85
N PHE A 801 0.07 -27.34 58.15
CA PHE A 801 0.05 -28.43 57.18
C PHE A 801 1.03 -29.52 57.61
#